data_AF-Q9Z100-F1
#
_entry.id   AF-Q9Z100-F1
#
_cell.length_a   1.000
_cell.length_b   1.000
_cell.length_c   1.000
_cell.angle_alpha   90.00
_cell.angle_beta   90.00
_cell.angle_gamma   90.00
#
_symmetry.space_group_name_H-M   'P 1'
#
loop_
_entity.id
_entity.type
_entity.pdbx_description
1 polymer ?
#
loop_
_entity_poly.entity_id
_entity_poly.type
_entity_poly.pdbx_seq_one_letter_code
_entity_poly.pdbx_strand_id
1 'polypeptide(L)'
;MWGLLLAVTAFAPSVGLGLGAPSASVPGLAPGSTLAPHSSVAQPSTKANETSERHVRLRVIKKKKIVVKKRKKLRHPGPLGTARPVVPTHPAKTLTLPEKQEPGCPPLGLESLRVSDSQLEASSSQSFGLGAHRGRLNIQSGLEDGDLYDGAWCAEQQDTEPWLQVDAKNPVRFAGIVTQGRNSVWRYDWVTSFKVQFSNDSQTWWKSRNSTGMDIVFPANSDAETPVLNLLPEPQVARFIRLLPQTWFQGGAPCLRAEILACPVSDPNDLFPEAHTLGSSNSLDFRHHNYKAMRKLMKQVNEQCPNITRIYSIGKSHQGLKLYVMEMSDHPGEHELGEPEVRYVAGMHGNEALGRELLLLLMQFLCHEFLRGDPRVTRLLTETRIHLLPSMNPDGYETAYHRGSELVGWAEGRWTHQGIDLNHNFADLNTQLWYAEDDGLVPDTVPNHHLPLPTYYTLPNATVAPETWAVIKWMKRIPFVLSANLHGGELVVSYPFDMTRTPWAARELTPTPDDAVFRWLSTVYAGTNRAMQDTDRRPCHSQDFSLHGNVINGADWHTVPGSMNDFSYLHTNCFEVTVELSCDKFPHEKELPQEWENNKDALLTYLEQVRMGITGVVRDKDTELGIADAVIAVEGINHDVTTAWGGDYWRLLTPGDYVVTASAEGYHTVRQHCQVTFEEGPVPCNFLLTKTPKERLRELLATRGKLPPDLRRKLERLRGQK
;
A
#
# COMPACT_ATOMS: atom_id res chain seq x y z
N MET A 1 5.24 -20.88 -11.36
CA MET A 1 4.74 -22.27 -11.46
C MET A 1 4.16 -22.62 -10.08
N TRP A 2 2.83 -22.73 -10.02
CA TRP A 2 1.93 -22.74 -8.83
C TRP A 2 1.58 -21.34 -8.30
N GLY A 3 0.31 -20.98 -8.45
CA GLY A 3 -0.27 -19.67 -8.09
C GLY A 3 -1.45 -19.23 -8.96
N LEU A 4 -2.22 -20.17 -9.53
CA LEU A 4 -3.51 -19.91 -10.16
C LEU A 4 -4.45 -21.01 -9.66
N LEU A 5 -5.26 -20.70 -8.64
CA LEU A 5 -6.36 -21.53 -8.18
C LEU A 5 -7.18 -20.76 -7.14
N LEU A 6 -8.38 -20.37 -7.56
CA LEU A 6 -9.64 -20.08 -6.86
C LEU A 6 -10.38 -19.13 -7.82
N ALA A 7 -11.46 -19.46 -8.53
CA ALA A 7 -12.51 -20.43 -8.27
C ALA A 7 -13.03 -21.08 -9.57
N VAL A 8 -13.31 -22.39 -9.51
CA VAL A 8 -14.17 -23.10 -10.47
C VAL A 8 -15.20 -23.84 -9.64
N THR A 9 -16.45 -23.38 -9.66
CA THR A 9 -17.60 -24.19 -9.28
C THR A 9 -18.73 -23.95 -10.27
N ALA A 10 -19.25 -25.06 -10.77
CA ALA A 10 -20.04 -25.20 -11.98
C ALA A 10 -21.49 -24.67 -11.86
N PHE A 11 -21.94 -23.97 -12.91
CA PHE A 11 -23.34 -23.81 -13.23
C PHE A 11 -23.75 -24.80 -14.33
N ALA A 12 -24.75 -25.62 -14.04
CA ALA A 12 -25.53 -26.33 -15.06
C ALA A 12 -26.80 -25.51 -15.33
N PRO A 13 -27.17 -25.19 -16.59
CA PRO A 13 -28.35 -24.40 -16.86
C PRO A 13 -29.56 -25.32 -17.08
N SER A 14 -30.65 -25.06 -16.35
CA SER A 14 -31.99 -25.51 -16.71
C SER A 14 -32.76 -24.35 -17.34
N VAL A 15 -33.16 -24.57 -18.59
CA VAL A 15 -33.86 -23.68 -19.51
C VAL A 15 -35.27 -23.34 -19.00
N GLY A 16 -35.65 -22.07 -19.09
CA GLY A 16 -37.03 -21.60 -18.97
C GLY A 16 -37.21 -20.23 -19.60
N LEU A 17 -37.81 -20.18 -20.79
CA LEU A 17 -38.18 -18.97 -21.53
C LEU A 17 -39.20 -18.12 -20.76
N GLY A 18 -39.05 -16.80 -20.78
CA GLY A 18 -40.10 -15.86 -20.37
C GLY A 18 -39.72 -14.40 -20.58
N LEU A 19 -40.29 -13.80 -21.63
CA LEU A 19 -40.16 -12.41 -22.08
C LEU A 19 -40.72 -11.38 -21.07
N GLY A 20 -40.14 -10.18 -21.00
CA GLY A 20 -40.87 -8.98 -20.52
C GLY A 20 -40.02 -7.88 -19.91
N ALA A 21 -39.98 -6.72 -20.56
CA ALA A 21 -39.21 -5.51 -20.26
C ALA A 21 -39.80 -4.64 -19.09
N PRO A 22 -39.08 -3.59 -18.61
CA PRO A 22 -39.17 -3.05 -17.25
C PRO A 22 -39.93 -1.72 -17.10
N SER A 23 -40.37 -1.37 -15.88
CA SER A 23 -40.52 0.03 -15.42
C SER A 23 -40.76 0.20 -13.91
N ALA A 24 -40.01 1.18 -13.36
CA ALA A 24 -40.43 2.23 -12.43
C ALA A 24 -40.83 1.94 -10.95
N SER A 25 -39.92 2.40 -10.06
CA SER A 25 -40.11 3.41 -8.99
C SER A 25 -40.85 3.13 -7.66
N VAL A 26 -40.10 3.42 -6.57
CA VAL A 26 -40.46 4.14 -5.30
C VAL A 26 -40.87 3.33 -4.05
N PRO A 27 -40.45 3.75 -2.81
CA PRO A 27 -40.04 2.85 -1.73
C PRO A 27 -40.92 2.87 -0.46
N GLY A 28 -40.65 1.92 0.43
CA GLY A 28 -40.85 2.05 1.88
C GLY A 28 -41.85 1.06 2.49
N LEU A 29 -41.38 0.16 3.37
CA LEU A 29 -41.99 -0.19 4.67
C LEU A 29 -41.20 -1.31 5.39
N ALA A 30 -41.10 -1.15 6.71
CA ALA A 30 -40.27 -1.87 7.69
C ALA A 30 -40.61 -3.38 7.87
N PRO A 31 -39.72 -4.17 8.53
CA PRO A 31 -39.70 -5.62 8.40
C PRO A 31 -40.59 -6.35 9.40
N GLY A 32 -41.20 -7.43 8.92
CA GLY A 32 -41.93 -8.42 9.71
C GLY A 32 -41.05 -9.62 10.07
N SER A 33 -40.98 -9.91 11.36
CA SER A 33 -40.37 -11.08 12.00
C SER A 33 -40.81 -12.42 11.41
N THR A 34 -39.87 -13.36 11.20
CA THR A 34 -40.19 -14.79 11.09
C THR A 34 -39.07 -15.69 11.65
N LEU A 35 -39.36 -16.22 12.83
CA LEU A 35 -39.09 -17.56 13.39
C LEU A 35 -37.98 -18.44 12.76
N ALA A 36 -36.95 -18.72 13.56
CA ALA A 36 -36.01 -19.83 13.40
C ALA A 36 -36.58 -21.15 13.96
N PRO A 37 -36.14 -22.33 13.45
CA PRO A 37 -36.21 -23.58 14.18
C PRO A 37 -34.83 -24.02 14.69
N HIS A 38 -34.83 -24.47 15.93
CA HIS A 38 -33.73 -25.06 16.69
C HIS A 38 -33.06 -26.27 16.01
N SER A 39 -31.74 -26.37 16.18
CA SER A 39 -31.08 -27.68 16.32
C SER A 39 -30.00 -27.63 17.42
N SER A 40 -30.11 -28.57 18.33
CA SER A 40 -29.33 -28.75 19.56
C SER A 40 -28.15 -29.70 19.33
N VAL A 41 -26.95 -29.35 19.79
CA VAL A 41 -25.86 -30.31 20.05
C VAL A 41 -25.15 -29.97 21.36
N ALA A 42 -24.82 -31.03 22.09
CA ALA A 42 -24.57 -31.12 23.52
C ALA A 42 -23.21 -30.60 24.02
N GLN A 43 -23.22 -30.06 25.24
CA GLN A 43 -22.05 -29.87 26.10
C GLN A 43 -21.64 -31.19 26.79
N PRO A 44 -20.35 -31.35 27.11
CA PRO A 44 -19.95 -32.05 28.32
C PRO A 44 -19.21 -31.12 29.30
N SER A 45 -19.71 -31.11 30.52
CA SER A 45 -19.13 -30.57 31.74
C SER A 45 -17.73 -31.09 32.03
N THR A 46 -16.77 -30.23 32.38
CA THR A 46 -15.70 -30.58 33.33
C THR A 46 -15.29 -29.38 34.20
N LYS A 47 -14.89 -29.74 35.43
CA LYS A 47 -14.81 -28.96 36.65
C LYS A 47 -13.61 -28.02 36.71
N ALA A 48 -13.78 -27.00 37.55
CA ALA A 48 -12.77 -26.07 38.05
C ALA A 48 -11.44 -26.73 38.45
N ASN A 49 -10.34 -26.06 38.10
CA ASN A 49 -9.12 -26.08 38.90
C ASN A 49 -8.40 -24.73 38.77
N GLU A 50 -8.29 -24.03 39.89
CA GLU A 50 -7.42 -22.87 40.08
C GLU A 50 -5.97 -23.27 39.81
N THR A 51 -5.27 -22.54 38.94
CA THR A 51 -3.80 -22.46 38.99
C THR A 51 -3.32 -21.06 38.68
N SER A 52 -2.67 -20.48 39.69
CA SER A 52 -1.86 -19.27 39.63
C SER A 52 -0.66 -19.50 38.69
N GLU A 53 -0.51 -18.67 37.66
CA GLU A 53 0.78 -18.53 36.97
C GLU A 53 1.48 -17.23 37.31
N ARG A 54 2.73 -17.43 37.74
CA ARG A 54 3.68 -16.45 38.25
C ARG A 54 4.19 -15.55 37.13
N HIS A 55 4.34 -14.27 37.47
CA HIS A 55 5.28 -13.37 36.82
C HIS A 55 6.68 -13.98 36.75
N VAL A 56 7.18 -14.23 35.54
CA VAL A 56 8.60 -14.56 35.29
C VAL A 56 9.33 -13.29 34.90
N ARG A 57 10.11 -12.73 35.83
CA ARG A 57 11.14 -11.71 35.54
C ARG A 57 12.30 -12.37 34.77
N LEU A 58 12.41 -12.09 33.47
CA LEU A 58 13.62 -12.39 32.69
C LEU A 58 14.73 -11.38 33.03
N ARG A 59 15.71 -11.82 33.82
CA ARG A 59 17.00 -11.11 33.97
C ARG A 59 17.84 -11.30 32.70
N VAL A 60 18.18 -10.20 32.04
CA VAL A 60 19.19 -10.14 30.98
C VAL A 60 20.57 -10.37 31.60
N ILE A 61 21.22 -11.49 31.26
CA ILE A 61 22.64 -11.75 31.58
C ILE A 61 23.46 -11.59 30.30
N LYS A 62 24.30 -10.55 30.24
CA LYS A 62 25.36 -10.40 29.23
C LYS A 62 26.40 -11.52 29.40
N LYS A 63 26.60 -12.36 28.38
CA LYS A 63 27.78 -13.23 28.28
C LYS A 63 28.65 -12.85 27.07
N LYS A 64 29.86 -12.36 27.36
CA LYS A 64 31.00 -12.33 26.43
C LYS A 64 31.52 -13.76 26.22
N LYS A 65 31.80 -14.16 24.97
CA LYS A 65 32.75 -15.24 24.61
C LYS A 65 33.46 -14.83 23.32
N ILE A 66 34.71 -14.39 23.40
CA ILE A 66 35.97 -15.17 23.33
C ILE A 66 36.19 -15.79 21.94
N VAL A 67 37.20 -15.24 21.26
CA VAL A 67 37.81 -15.68 20.01
C VAL A 67 38.64 -16.94 20.26
N VAL A 68 38.50 -17.97 19.41
CA VAL A 68 39.47 -19.07 19.28
C VAL A 68 39.79 -19.33 17.81
N LYS A 69 41.08 -19.30 17.47
CA LYS A 69 41.68 -19.60 16.16
C LYS A 69 42.09 -21.08 16.09
N LYS A 70 42.20 -21.57 14.84
CA LYS A 70 43.03 -22.67 14.28
C LYS A 70 42.46 -24.11 14.25
N ARG A 71 42.30 -24.65 13.02
CA ARG A 71 43.23 -25.54 12.26
C ARG A 71 42.51 -26.71 11.54
N LYS A 72 42.91 -26.92 10.27
CA LYS A 72 42.53 -27.98 9.31
C LYS A 72 42.93 -29.40 9.77
N LYS A 73 42.13 -30.43 9.39
CA LYS A 73 42.52 -31.79 8.93
C LYS A 73 41.23 -32.56 8.53
N LEU A 74 41.04 -32.94 7.26
CA LEU A 74 41.41 -34.18 6.53
C LEU A 74 40.20 -35.14 6.40
N ARG A 75 39.88 -35.54 5.15
CA ARG A 75 38.73 -36.33 4.67
C ARG A 75 38.96 -37.85 4.82
N HIS A 76 37.88 -38.65 4.85
CA HIS A 76 37.74 -39.97 4.19
C HIS A 76 36.25 -40.45 4.16
N PRO A 77 35.86 -41.40 3.28
CA PRO A 77 34.67 -41.32 2.41
C PRO A 77 33.51 -42.30 2.73
N GLY A 78 32.34 -42.10 2.10
CA GLY A 78 31.09 -42.88 2.30
C GLY A 78 30.77 -43.96 1.25
N PRO A 79 29.50 -44.43 1.15
CA PRO A 79 28.93 -45.12 -0.03
C PRO A 79 27.57 -44.50 -0.46
N LEU A 80 27.30 -44.08 -1.72
CA LEU A 80 27.07 -44.75 -3.03
C LEU A 80 25.66 -45.35 -3.27
N GLY A 81 24.98 -44.81 -4.30
CA GLY A 81 23.76 -45.31 -4.96
C GLY A 81 22.69 -44.19 -5.07
N THR A 82 22.21 -43.69 -6.22
CA THR A 82 22.19 -44.16 -7.62
C THR A 82 22.01 -42.95 -8.56
N ALA A 83 22.61 -43.02 -9.75
CA ALA A 83 22.87 -41.90 -10.68
C ALA A 83 21.76 -41.62 -11.72
N ARG A 84 21.68 -40.35 -12.16
CA ARG A 84 21.28 -39.91 -13.52
C ARG A 84 22.21 -38.76 -13.96
N PRO A 85 22.44 -38.58 -15.29
CA PRO A 85 23.75 -38.18 -15.84
C PRO A 85 24.05 -36.68 -15.78
N VAL A 86 25.34 -36.37 -15.58
CA VAL A 86 25.92 -35.01 -15.57
C VAL A 86 26.42 -34.65 -16.97
N VAL A 87 26.01 -33.48 -17.48
CA VAL A 87 26.62 -32.81 -18.64
C VAL A 87 27.77 -31.92 -18.14
N PRO A 88 28.96 -31.94 -18.77
CA PRO A 88 30.14 -31.25 -18.23
C PRO A 88 30.11 -29.75 -18.54
N THR A 89 30.16 -28.93 -17.49
CA THR A 89 30.40 -27.49 -17.60
C THR A 89 31.91 -27.22 -17.65
N HIS A 90 32.37 -26.78 -18.83
CA HIS A 90 33.70 -26.16 -18.99
C HIS A 90 33.73 -24.79 -18.27
N PRO A 91 34.87 -24.38 -17.70
CA PRO A 91 35.00 -23.10 -17.02
C PRO A 91 35.08 -21.98 -18.07
N ALA A 92 33.96 -21.29 -18.30
CA ALA A 92 33.94 -20.09 -19.12
C ALA A 92 34.47 -18.90 -18.32
N LYS A 93 35.49 -18.27 -18.89
CA LYS A 93 36.10 -17.00 -18.46
C LYS A 93 35.04 -15.98 -18.07
N THR A 94 35.30 -15.28 -16.97
CA THR A 94 34.58 -14.09 -16.50
C THR A 94 34.55 -13.05 -17.63
N LEU A 95 33.46 -13.06 -18.40
CA LEU A 95 33.07 -11.97 -19.28
C LEU A 95 32.31 -10.98 -18.42
N THR A 96 32.95 -9.84 -18.16
CA THR A 96 32.27 -8.61 -17.73
C THR A 96 31.12 -8.36 -18.71
N LEU A 97 29.89 -8.54 -18.23
CA LEU A 97 28.68 -8.12 -18.94
C LEU A 97 28.82 -6.60 -19.19
N PRO A 98 28.62 -6.11 -20.42
CA PRO A 98 28.57 -4.68 -20.66
C PRO A 98 27.45 -4.11 -19.79
N GLU A 99 27.74 -2.99 -19.13
CA GLU A 99 26.74 -2.11 -18.52
C GLU A 99 25.60 -1.94 -19.54
N LYS A 100 24.45 -2.57 -19.26
CA LYS A 100 23.29 -2.53 -20.16
C LYS A 100 22.85 -1.08 -20.24
N GLN A 101 23.23 -0.44 -21.34
CA GLN A 101 22.80 0.89 -21.73
C GLN A 101 21.27 0.89 -21.71
N GLU A 102 20.67 1.69 -20.83
CA GLU A 102 19.23 1.93 -20.89
C GLU A 102 18.84 2.29 -22.32
N PRO A 103 17.67 1.84 -22.80
CA PRO A 103 17.13 2.34 -24.06
C PRO A 103 17.19 3.87 -24.02
N GLY A 104 17.97 4.49 -24.90
CA GLY A 104 18.34 5.90 -24.74
C GLY A 104 17.18 6.90 -24.78
N CYS A 105 15.95 6.43 -25.06
CA CYS A 105 14.76 7.24 -25.10
C CYS A 105 13.74 6.80 -24.04
N PRO A 106 13.08 7.76 -23.36
CA PRO A 106 12.03 7.47 -22.39
C PRO A 106 10.76 6.93 -23.08
N PRO A 107 9.81 6.38 -22.31
CA PRO A 107 8.47 6.12 -22.79
C PRO A 107 7.79 7.40 -23.28
N LEU A 108 7.00 7.25 -24.35
CA LEU A 108 6.16 8.30 -24.89
C LEU A 108 4.99 8.59 -23.93
N GLY A 109 4.54 7.57 -23.20
CA GLY A 109 3.61 7.67 -22.08
C GLY A 109 2.22 7.12 -22.42
N LEU A 110 2.18 5.93 -23.02
CA LEU A 110 0.95 5.16 -23.17
C LEU A 110 0.50 4.61 -21.81
N GLU A 111 1.43 4.08 -21.01
CA GLU A 111 1.16 3.58 -19.63
C GLU A 111 0.88 4.73 -18.66
N SER A 112 1.75 5.75 -18.64
CA SER A 112 1.62 6.94 -17.77
C SER A 112 0.51 7.92 -18.19
N LEU A 113 -0.28 7.57 -19.22
CA LEU A 113 -1.40 8.35 -19.78
C LEU A 113 -1.07 9.73 -20.37
N ARG A 114 0.21 10.07 -20.54
CA ARG A 114 0.65 11.31 -21.22
C ARG A 114 0.23 11.35 -22.70
N VAL A 115 0.07 10.19 -23.34
CA VAL A 115 -0.57 10.06 -24.65
C VAL A 115 -2.08 10.00 -24.46
N SER A 116 -2.82 11.01 -24.95
CA SER A 116 -4.29 11.04 -24.84
C SER A 116 -4.98 10.03 -25.76
N ASP A 117 -6.23 9.65 -25.48
CA ASP A 117 -6.97 8.70 -26.31
C ASP A 117 -7.14 9.18 -27.77
N SER A 118 -7.22 10.49 -27.99
CA SER A 118 -7.27 11.10 -29.33
C SER A 118 -5.98 10.95 -30.16
N GLN A 119 -4.88 10.52 -29.54
CA GLN A 119 -3.62 10.23 -30.22
C GLN A 119 -3.50 8.75 -30.64
N LEU A 120 -4.52 7.92 -30.34
CA LEU A 120 -4.53 6.49 -30.63
C LEU A 120 -5.62 6.17 -31.66
N GLU A 121 -5.21 5.52 -32.75
CA GLU A 121 -6.12 5.03 -33.80
C GLU A 121 -5.81 3.57 -34.12
N ALA A 122 -6.78 2.86 -34.69
CA ALA A 122 -6.57 1.49 -35.17
C ALA A 122 -7.32 1.25 -36.48
N SER A 123 -6.89 0.22 -37.22
CA SER A 123 -7.55 -0.24 -38.45
C SER A 123 -8.98 -0.72 -38.23
N SER A 124 -9.19 -1.44 -37.13
CA SER A 124 -10.45 -2.03 -36.70
C SER A 124 -10.41 -2.31 -35.20
N SER A 125 -11.54 -2.65 -34.57
CA SER A 125 -11.60 -3.02 -33.15
C SER A 125 -12.78 -3.95 -32.89
N GLN A 126 -12.57 -5.06 -32.18
CA GLN A 126 -13.63 -6.06 -31.93
C GLN A 126 -14.84 -5.51 -31.15
N SER A 127 -14.60 -4.53 -30.30
CA SER A 127 -15.61 -3.82 -29.52
C SER A 127 -15.03 -2.48 -29.06
N PHE A 128 -15.88 -1.62 -28.50
CA PHE A 128 -15.41 -0.38 -27.88
C PHE A 128 -14.37 -0.65 -26.78
N GLY A 129 -14.63 -1.59 -25.86
CA GLY A 129 -13.70 -1.91 -24.76
C GLY A 129 -12.47 -2.73 -25.15
N LEU A 130 -12.26 -2.94 -26.46
CA LEU A 130 -11.04 -3.48 -27.09
C LEU A 130 -10.50 -2.52 -28.16
N GLY A 131 -10.86 -1.23 -28.06
CA GLY A 131 -10.48 -0.18 -29.01
C GLY A 131 -9.02 0.27 -28.88
N ALA A 132 -8.58 1.15 -29.79
CA ALA A 132 -7.20 1.68 -29.82
C ALA A 132 -6.76 2.30 -28.47
N HIS A 133 -7.69 2.96 -27.76
CA HIS A 133 -7.46 3.56 -26.43
C HIS A 133 -7.10 2.55 -25.33
N ARG A 134 -7.27 1.25 -25.58
CA ARG A 134 -6.90 0.12 -24.71
C ARG A 134 -5.57 -0.51 -25.14
N GLY A 135 -4.93 -0.06 -26.21
CA GLY A 135 -3.64 -0.55 -26.69
C GLY A 135 -2.42 -0.08 -25.87
N ARG A 136 -2.61 0.23 -24.57
CA ARG A 136 -1.61 0.81 -23.67
C ARG A 136 -0.94 -0.28 -22.85
N LEU A 137 0.36 -0.16 -22.61
CA LEU A 137 1.10 -1.10 -21.77
C LEU A 137 0.45 -1.20 -20.37
N ASN A 138 0.46 -2.40 -19.79
CA ASN A 138 -0.04 -2.74 -18.46
C ASN A 138 -1.50 -2.40 -18.16
N ILE A 139 -2.30 -1.97 -19.14
CA ILE A 139 -3.72 -1.70 -18.91
C ILE A 139 -4.47 -2.98 -18.51
N GLN A 140 -5.28 -2.91 -17.45
CA GLN A 140 -5.97 -4.05 -16.85
C GLN A 140 -7.42 -4.18 -17.34
N SER A 141 -7.94 -5.41 -17.40
CA SER A 141 -9.38 -5.66 -17.62
C SER A 141 -10.20 -5.28 -16.38
N GLY A 142 -11.52 -5.25 -16.54
CA GLY A 142 -12.42 -5.33 -15.40
C GLY A 142 -12.28 -6.64 -14.61
N LEU A 143 -12.91 -6.68 -13.44
CA LEU A 143 -12.86 -7.81 -12.49
C LEU A 143 -14.06 -8.74 -12.61
N GLU A 144 -15.18 -8.28 -13.17
CA GLU A 144 -16.47 -8.95 -13.15
C GLU A 144 -16.93 -9.42 -14.53
N ASP A 145 -17.82 -10.42 -14.53
CA ASP A 145 -18.50 -10.88 -15.73
C ASP A 145 -19.39 -9.77 -16.29
N GLY A 146 -19.23 -9.50 -17.59
CA GLY A 146 -20.00 -8.47 -18.28
C GLY A 146 -19.36 -7.10 -18.24
N ASP A 147 -18.17 -6.96 -17.65
CA ASP A 147 -17.37 -5.74 -17.79
C ASP A 147 -17.14 -5.44 -19.27
N LEU A 148 -17.43 -4.20 -19.66
CA LEU A 148 -17.36 -3.77 -21.05
C LEU A 148 -15.91 -3.73 -21.57
N TYR A 149 -14.92 -3.71 -20.68
CA TYR A 149 -13.52 -3.45 -20.97
C TYR A 149 -12.62 -4.65 -20.66
N ASP A 150 -11.78 -4.99 -21.63
CA ASP A 150 -10.64 -5.91 -21.45
C ASP A 150 -9.32 -5.15 -21.62
N GLY A 151 -8.22 -5.75 -21.20
CA GLY A 151 -6.89 -5.13 -21.18
C GLY A 151 -6.09 -5.29 -22.46
N ALA A 152 -6.59 -4.81 -23.61
CA ALA A 152 -5.82 -4.63 -24.86
C ALA A 152 -6.63 -3.92 -25.96
N TRP A 153 -5.95 -3.43 -27.00
CA TRP A 153 -6.57 -3.30 -28.32
C TRP A 153 -6.59 -4.66 -29.01
N CYS A 154 -7.72 -5.03 -29.63
CA CYS A 154 -7.85 -6.25 -30.44
C CYS A 154 -8.51 -5.94 -31.79
N ALA A 155 -7.85 -6.30 -32.89
CA ALA A 155 -8.41 -6.09 -34.23
C ALA A 155 -9.57 -7.06 -34.53
N GLU A 156 -10.46 -6.65 -35.44
CA GLU A 156 -11.56 -7.50 -35.92
C GLU A 156 -11.02 -8.75 -36.63
N GLN A 157 -11.76 -9.85 -36.55
CA GLN A 157 -11.33 -11.12 -37.17
C GLN A 157 -11.24 -11.05 -38.71
N GLN A 158 -12.03 -10.15 -39.32
CA GLN A 158 -12.07 -9.96 -40.76
C GLN A 158 -10.97 -9.01 -41.28
N ASP A 159 -10.27 -8.31 -40.39
CA ASP A 159 -9.23 -7.36 -40.75
C ASP A 159 -7.95 -8.11 -41.16
N THR A 160 -7.64 -8.08 -42.45
CA THR A 160 -6.47 -8.77 -43.02
C THR A 160 -5.18 -7.99 -42.86
N GLU A 161 -5.24 -6.69 -42.55
CA GLU A 161 -4.08 -5.81 -42.41
C GLU A 161 -4.17 -4.95 -41.14
N PRO A 162 -4.26 -5.59 -39.95
CA PRO A 162 -4.50 -4.87 -38.72
C PRO A 162 -3.35 -3.93 -38.38
N TRP A 163 -3.66 -2.76 -37.81
CA TRP A 163 -2.67 -1.83 -37.27
C TRP A 163 -3.18 -1.04 -36.06
N LEU A 164 -2.27 -0.76 -35.12
CA LEU A 164 -2.43 0.24 -34.06
C LEU A 164 -1.50 1.42 -34.34
N GLN A 165 -2.02 2.64 -34.31
CA GLN A 165 -1.32 3.88 -34.60
C GLN A 165 -1.20 4.75 -33.35
N VAL A 166 -0.04 5.37 -33.18
CA VAL A 166 0.22 6.38 -32.15
C VAL A 166 0.69 7.67 -32.83
N ASP A 167 0.02 8.79 -32.53
CA ASP A 167 0.44 10.14 -32.91
C ASP A 167 1.26 10.78 -31.78
N ALA A 168 2.52 11.11 -32.02
CA ALA A 168 3.37 11.81 -31.05
C ALA A 168 3.10 13.34 -30.97
N LYS A 169 2.11 13.85 -31.71
CA LYS A 169 1.75 15.27 -31.94
C LYS A 169 2.82 16.07 -32.70
N ASN A 170 4.09 15.88 -32.36
CA ASN A 170 5.25 16.48 -33.01
C ASN A 170 6.19 15.39 -33.53
N PRO A 171 7.06 15.70 -34.52
CA PRO A 171 8.11 14.77 -34.92
C PRO A 171 9.02 14.40 -33.75
N VAL A 172 9.15 13.11 -33.48
CA VAL A 172 10.02 12.53 -32.44
C VAL A 172 10.93 11.49 -33.05
N ARG A 173 12.02 11.17 -32.34
CA ARG A 173 12.93 10.08 -32.70
C ARG A 173 12.47 8.80 -32.01
N PHE A 174 11.69 7.98 -32.71
CA PHE A 174 11.28 6.66 -32.26
C PHE A 174 12.51 5.74 -32.17
N ALA A 175 12.68 5.06 -31.04
CA ALA A 175 13.86 4.22 -30.76
C ALA A 175 13.51 2.78 -30.40
N GLY A 176 12.31 2.50 -29.89
CA GLY A 176 11.91 1.15 -29.48
C GLY A 176 10.43 1.03 -29.21
N ILE A 177 9.98 -0.21 -29.08
CA ILE A 177 8.59 -0.59 -28.81
C ILE A 177 8.62 -1.67 -27.73
N VAL A 178 7.80 -1.50 -26.70
CA VAL A 178 7.51 -2.55 -25.72
C VAL A 178 6.13 -3.09 -26.04
N THR A 179 5.97 -4.42 -26.14
CA THR A 179 4.68 -5.06 -26.41
C THR A 179 4.25 -6.00 -25.30
N GLN A 180 2.95 -6.14 -25.08
CA GLN A 180 2.33 -7.05 -24.12
C GLN A 180 1.02 -7.61 -24.71
N GLY A 181 0.58 -8.80 -24.29
CA GLY A 181 -0.68 -9.41 -24.76
C GLY A 181 -1.90 -8.89 -24.03
N ARG A 182 -3.09 -9.46 -24.27
CA ARG A 182 -4.35 -9.08 -23.63
C ARG A 182 -4.44 -9.55 -22.19
N ASN A 183 -4.64 -8.62 -21.27
CA ASN A 183 -5.11 -8.95 -19.93
C ASN A 183 -6.63 -9.15 -19.96
N SER A 184 -7.10 -10.30 -19.49
CA SER A 184 -8.52 -10.65 -19.41
C SER A 184 -8.71 -11.82 -18.47
N VAL A 185 -9.83 -11.85 -17.76
CA VAL A 185 -10.24 -12.99 -16.92
C VAL A 185 -10.62 -14.21 -17.79
N TRP A 186 -11.09 -13.98 -19.02
CA TRP A 186 -11.74 -15.00 -19.85
C TRP A 186 -10.93 -15.46 -21.06
N ARG A 187 -9.98 -14.65 -21.52
CA ARG A 187 -9.27 -14.87 -22.78
C ARG A 187 -7.78 -14.64 -22.68
N TYR A 188 -7.05 -15.38 -23.50
CA TYR A 188 -5.61 -15.28 -23.62
C TYR A 188 -5.28 -15.04 -25.10
N ASP A 189 -5.01 -13.80 -25.46
CA ASP A 189 -4.73 -13.38 -26.83
C ASP A 189 -3.46 -12.50 -26.86
N TRP A 190 -2.55 -12.74 -27.79
CA TRP A 190 -1.37 -11.89 -27.95
C TRP A 190 -0.78 -11.98 -29.37
N VAL A 191 -0.16 -10.88 -29.81
CA VAL A 191 0.64 -10.83 -31.02
C VAL A 191 2.00 -11.50 -30.79
N THR A 192 2.42 -12.36 -31.73
CA THR A 192 3.71 -13.09 -31.69
C THR A 192 4.76 -12.48 -32.62
N SER A 193 4.35 -11.73 -33.65
CA SER A 193 5.25 -10.90 -34.45
C SER A 193 4.54 -9.72 -35.09
N PHE A 194 5.27 -8.64 -35.36
CA PHE A 194 4.74 -7.42 -35.96
C PHE A 194 5.77 -6.73 -36.88
N LYS A 195 5.28 -5.83 -37.75
CA LYS A 195 6.09 -4.86 -38.49
C LYS A 195 5.81 -3.46 -37.97
N VAL A 196 6.70 -2.51 -38.28
CA VAL A 196 6.54 -1.10 -37.90
C VAL A 196 6.57 -0.20 -39.13
N GLN A 197 5.66 0.77 -39.18
CA GLN A 197 5.65 1.85 -40.17
C GLN A 197 5.64 3.23 -39.51
N PHE A 198 6.11 4.23 -40.24
CA PHE A 198 6.21 5.60 -39.79
C PHE A 198 5.61 6.55 -40.82
N SER A 199 5.13 7.71 -40.36
CA SER A 199 4.61 8.77 -41.22
C SER A 199 4.80 10.14 -40.57
N ASN A 200 4.86 11.19 -41.39
CA ASN A 200 4.84 12.59 -40.93
C ASN A 200 3.48 13.27 -41.14
N ASP A 201 2.62 12.69 -41.98
CA ASP A 201 1.39 13.31 -42.49
C ASP A 201 0.16 12.38 -42.41
N SER A 202 0.32 11.22 -41.76
CA SER A 202 -0.62 10.09 -41.66
C SER A 202 -1.10 9.50 -43.01
N GLN A 203 -0.52 9.93 -44.14
CA GLN A 203 -0.91 9.52 -45.50
C GLN A 203 0.20 8.73 -46.19
N THR A 204 1.44 9.23 -46.13
CA THR A 204 2.61 8.59 -46.71
C THR A 204 3.35 7.79 -45.63
N TRP A 205 3.49 6.48 -45.86
CA TRP A 205 4.05 5.55 -44.88
C TRP A 205 5.30 4.86 -45.41
N TRP A 206 6.34 4.78 -44.58
CA TRP A 206 7.53 3.96 -44.84
C TRP A 206 7.77 2.98 -43.71
N LYS A 207 8.44 1.86 -44.01
CA LYS A 207 8.63 0.75 -43.07
C LYS A 207 10.04 0.75 -42.48
N SER A 208 10.18 0.18 -41.28
CA SER A 208 11.50 -0.16 -40.75
C SER A 208 12.16 -1.26 -41.60
N ARG A 209 13.39 -1.04 -42.07
CA ARG A 209 14.11 -1.94 -42.98
C ARG A 209 15.44 -2.37 -42.38
N ASN A 210 15.82 -3.61 -42.65
CA ASN A 210 17.12 -4.14 -42.25
C ASN A 210 18.22 -3.66 -43.22
N SER A 211 19.48 -4.05 -42.96
CA SER A 211 20.62 -3.74 -43.82
C SER A 211 20.50 -4.25 -45.26
N THR A 212 19.60 -5.21 -45.54
CA THR A 212 19.32 -5.71 -46.89
C THR A 212 18.14 -5.02 -47.58
N GLY A 213 17.51 -4.02 -46.94
CA GLY A 213 16.36 -3.29 -47.48
C GLY A 213 15.00 -3.99 -47.36
N MET A 214 14.94 -5.14 -46.66
CA MET A 214 13.67 -5.85 -46.40
C MET A 214 13.00 -5.32 -45.13
N ASP A 215 11.66 -5.35 -45.12
CA ASP A 215 10.87 -4.99 -43.95
C ASP A 215 11.26 -5.87 -42.75
N ILE A 216 11.56 -5.25 -41.60
CA ILE A 216 11.89 -5.98 -40.38
C ILE A 216 10.61 -6.52 -39.76
N VAL A 217 10.60 -7.82 -39.47
CA VAL A 217 9.60 -8.47 -38.63
C VAL A 217 10.19 -8.61 -37.22
N PHE A 218 9.56 -7.96 -36.25
CA PHE A 218 9.96 -8.00 -34.86
C PHE A 218 9.23 -9.15 -34.14
N PRO A 219 9.93 -9.98 -33.34
CA PRO A 219 9.26 -10.92 -32.44
C PRO A 219 8.56 -10.14 -31.33
N ALA A 220 7.33 -10.53 -30.99
CA ALA A 220 6.57 -9.95 -29.89
C ALA A 220 6.45 -10.96 -28.73
N ASN A 221 5.25 -11.17 -28.22
CA ASN A 221 5.01 -11.86 -26.97
C ASN A 221 4.87 -13.37 -27.15
N SER A 222 5.16 -14.10 -26.08
CA SER A 222 4.92 -15.55 -25.97
C SER A 222 3.82 -15.89 -24.95
N ASP A 223 3.31 -14.88 -24.25
CA ASP A 223 2.25 -14.95 -23.26
C ASP A 223 1.53 -13.59 -23.17
N ALA A 224 0.49 -13.50 -22.35
CA ALA A 224 -0.35 -12.31 -22.23
C ALA A 224 0.24 -11.19 -21.35
N GLU A 225 1.20 -11.49 -20.47
CA GLU A 225 1.55 -10.65 -19.31
C GLU A 225 2.96 -10.09 -19.35
N THR A 226 3.93 -10.79 -19.97
CA THR A 226 5.33 -10.39 -19.96
C THR A 226 5.59 -9.29 -21.00
N PRO A 227 6.06 -8.09 -20.61
CA PRO A 227 6.46 -7.06 -21.57
C PRO A 227 7.70 -7.50 -22.38
N VAL A 228 7.71 -7.19 -23.67
CA VAL A 228 8.80 -7.53 -24.59
C VAL A 228 9.32 -6.29 -25.28
N LEU A 229 10.59 -5.94 -25.03
CA LEU A 229 11.28 -4.82 -25.66
C LEU A 229 11.85 -5.20 -27.04
N ASN A 230 11.52 -4.40 -28.05
CA ASN A 230 12.13 -4.41 -29.36
C ASN A 230 12.73 -3.04 -29.68
N LEU A 231 14.06 -2.96 -29.78
CA LEU A 231 14.73 -1.74 -30.24
C LEU A 231 14.73 -1.67 -31.76
N LEU A 232 14.51 -0.48 -32.31
CA LEU A 232 14.69 -0.20 -33.72
C LEU A 232 16.20 -0.22 -34.03
N PRO A 233 16.66 -0.93 -35.08
CA PRO A 233 18.08 -0.96 -35.43
C PRO A 233 18.68 0.43 -35.69
N GLU A 234 17.86 1.29 -36.29
CA GLU A 234 18.14 2.70 -36.55
C GLU A 234 16.91 3.49 -36.07
N PRO A 235 17.03 4.37 -35.05
CA PRO A 235 15.92 5.20 -34.61
C PRO A 235 15.36 6.07 -35.76
N GLN A 236 14.05 6.19 -35.85
CA GLN A 236 13.36 6.86 -36.96
C GLN A 236 12.75 8.17 -36.51
N VAL A 237 12.95 9.26 -37.27
CA VAL A 237 12.30 10.55 -37.01
C VAL A 237 10.97 10.59 -37.75
N ALA A 238 9.87 10.64 -37.01
CA ALA A 238 8.53 10.74 -37.55
C ALA A 238 7.54 11.29 -36.51
N ARG A 239 6.34 11.70 -36.95
CA ARG A 239 5.24 12.07 -36.04
C ARG A 239 4.39 10.86 -35.65
N PHE A 240 4.09 9.99 -36.61
CA PHE A 240 3.22 8.84 -36.42
C PHE A 240 4.01 7.54 -36.50
N ILE A 241 3.61 6.56 -35.69
CA ILE A 241 4.09 5.18 -35.74
C ILE A 241 2.89 4.23 -35.81
N ARG A 242 2.98 3.18 -36.64
CA ARG A 242 2.03 2.06 -36.69
C ARG A 242 2.71 0.76 -36.31
N LEU A 243 2.07 -0.03 -35.47
CA LEU A 243 2.40 -1.42 -35.17
C LEU A 243 1.45 -2.31 -35.98
N LEU A 244 2.01 -3.19 -36.83
CA LEU A 244 1.27 -4.02 -37.76
C LEU A 244 1.44 -5.50 -37.38
N PRO A 245 0.51 -6.10 -36.60
CA PRO A 245 0.54 -7.53 -36.31
C PRO A 245 0.71 -8.37 -37.59
N GLN A 246 1.56 -9.38 -37.54
CA GLN A 246 1.80 -10.31 -38.66
C GLN A 246 1.39 -11.73 -38.28
N THR A 247 1.67 -12.13 -37.04
CA THR A 247 1.24 -13.42 -36.47
C THR A 247 0.82 -13.22 -35.02
N TRP A 248 -0.07 -14.07 -34.53
CA TRP A 248 -0.59 -14.04 -33.16
C TRP A 248 -0.81 -15.46 -32.64
N PHE A 249 -1.23 -15.58 -31.37
CA PHE A 249 -1.51 -16.85 -30.73
C PHE A 249 -2.49 -17.71 -31.57
N GLN A 250 -2.16 -18.99 -31.73
CA GLN A 250 -2.92 -19.89 -32.59
C GLN A 250 -4.35 -20.10 -32.04
N GLY A 251 -5.35 -19.70 -32.83
CA GLY A 251 -6.77 -19.77 -32.43
C GLY A 251 -7.25 -18.56 -31.61
N GLY A 252 -6.35 -17.60 -31.32
CA GLY A 252 -6.70 -16.32 -30.70
C GLY A 252 -6.90 -15.19 -31.71
N ALA A 253 -6.90 -13.96 -31.21
CA ALA A 253 -7.00 -12.73 -31.99
C ALA A 253 -5.71 -11.89 -31.95
N PRO A 254 -5.50 -11.00 -32.94
CA PRO A 254 -4.42 -10.01 -32.90
C PRO A 254 -4.73 -8.94 -31.83
N CYS A 255 -4.34 -9.24 -30.59
CA CYS A 255 -4.44 -8.32 -29.45
C CYS A 255 -3.07 -7.86 -28.99
N LEU A 256 -2.90 -6.56 -28.76
CA LEU A 256 -1.66 -6.03 -28.19
C LEU A 256 -1.93 -4.81 -27.29
N ARG A 257 -1.04 -4.69 -26.30
CA ARG A 257 -0.76 -3.52 -25.50
C ARG A 257 0.65 -3.05 -25.85
N ALA A 258 0.93 -1.75 -25.82
CA ALA A 258 2.24 -1.22 -26.17
C ALA A 258 2.65 0.02 -25.37
N GLU A 259 3.97 0.22 -25.30
CA GLU A 259 4.62 1.49 -25.00
C GLU A 259 5.63 1.79 -26.12
N ILE A 260 5.80 3.07 -26.45
CA ILE A 260 6.69 3.53 -27.50
C ILE A 260 7.84 4.31 -26.86
N LEU A 261 9.08 3.92 -27.14
CA LEU A 261 10.25 4.66 -26.68
C LEU A 261 10.62 5.73 -27.70
N ALA A 262 10.58 7.01 -27.30
CA ALA A 262 10.80 8.13 -28.20
C ALA A 262 11.54 9.29 -27.53
N CYS A 263 12.50 9.87 -28.26
CA CYS A 263 13.21 11.07 -27.84
C CYS A 263 12.66 12.30 -28.55
N PRO A 264 12.63 13.48 -27.90
CA PRO A 264 12.37 14.73 -28.60
C PRO A 264 13.44 14.98 -29.67
N VAL A 265 13.04 15.59 -30.78
CA VAL A 265 13.96 16.07 -31.82
C VAL A 265 14.12 17.57 -31.60
N SER A 266 15.36 18.05 -31.54
CA SER A 266 15.63 19.49 -31.45
C SER A 266 15.03 20.21 -32.65
N ASP A 267 14.13 21.16 -32.42
CA ASP A 267 13.61 22.05 -33.45
C ASP A 267 14.52 23.28 -33.56
N PRO A 268 15.27 23.47 -34.66
CA PRO A 268 16.15 24.63 -34.81
C PRO A 268 15.40 25.96 -34.87
N ASN A 269 14.08 25.95 -35.11
CA ASN A 269 13.27 27.15 -35.34
C ASN A 269 12.27 27.47 -34.21
N ASP A 270 12.26 26.72 -33.10
CA ASP A 270 11.26 26.86 -32.02
C ASP A 270 9.80 26.89 -32.52
N LEU A 271 9.50 26.20 -33.63
CA LEU A 271 8.16 26.13 -34.21
C LEU A 271 7.22 25.27 -33.34
N PHE A 272 7.79 24.35 -32.56
CA PHE A 272 7.07 23.57 -31.57
C PHE A 272 7.46 24.05 -30.17
N PRO A 273 6.50 24.45 -29.31
CA PRO A 273 6.81 24.69 -27.91
C PRO A 273 7.43 23.41 -27.35
N GLU A 274 8.66 23.50 -26.83
CA GLU A 274 9.21 22.41 -26.02
C GLU A 274 8.17 22.09 -24.97
N ALA A 275 7.67 20.85 -24.95
CA ALA A 275 6.74 20.40 -23.92
C ALA A 275 7.37 20.78 -22.58
N HIS A 276 6.71 21.66 -21.83
CA HIS A 276 7.24 22.29 -20.62
C HIS A 276 8.05 21.25 -19.86
N THR A 277 9.37 21.46 -19.78
CA THR A 277 10.30 20.56 -19.12
C THR A 277 9.67 20.13 -17.80
N LEU A 278 9.31 18.84 -17.68
CA LEU A 278 8.76 18.23 -16.47
C LEU A 278 9.83 18.35 -15.39
N GLY A 279 9.84 19.49 -14.71
CA GLY A 279 10.91 19.88 -13.82
C GLY A 279 10.31 20.46 -12.57
N SER A 280 10.63 19.84 -11.43
CA SER A 280 10.43 20.47 -10.14
C SER A 280 11.46 21.60 -9.98
N SER A 281 11.06 22.69 -9.34
CA SER A 281 12.00 23.75 -8.92
C SER A 281 12.89 23.31 -7.75
N ASN A 282 12.58 22.18 -7.10
CA ASN A 282 13.34 21.65 -5.99
C ASN A 282 14.59 20.90 -6.49
N SER A 283 15.76 21.22 -5.93
CA SER A 283 17.00 20.50 -6.21
C SER A 283 17.08 19.21 -5.37
N LEU A 284 16.47 18.13 -5.89
CA LEU A 284 16.39 16.80 -5.27
C LEU A 284 16.98 15.72 -6.21
N ASP A 285 17.24 14.50 -5.72
CA ASP A 285 17.81 13.39 -6.52
C ASP A 285 16.71 12.60 -7.25
N PHE A 286 16.21 13.10 -8.38
CA PHE A 286 15.14 12.45 -9.17
C PHE A 286 15.66 11.29 -10.03
N ARG A 287 15.75 10.10 -9.44
CA ARG A 287 16.06 8.83 -10.12
C ARG A 287 15.60 7.65 -9.28
N HIS A 288 15.62 6.44 -9.82
CA HIS A 288 15.33 5.23 -9.06
C HIS A 288 16.51 4.81 -8.20
N HIS A 289 16.25 4.55 -6.92
CA HIS A 289 17.27 4.22 -5.95
C HIS A 289 17.23 2.73 -5.62
N ASN A 290 18.13 1.92 -6.19
CA ASN A 290 18.38 0.57 -5.65
C ASN A 290 18.76 0.60 -4.16
N TYR A 291 18.74 -0.54 -3.50
CA TYR A 291 18.91 -0.65 -2.05
C TYR A 291 20.20 0.02 -1.56
N LYS A 292 21.29 -0.07 -2.32
CA LYS A 292 22.57 0.59 -2.00
C LYS A 292 22.46 2.12 -2.14
N ALA A 293 21.83 2.61 -3.21
CA ALA A 293 21.63 4.04 -3.44
C ALA A 293 20.66 4.65 -2.43
N MET A 294 19.54 3.99 -2.13
CA MET A 294 18.57 4.40 -1.10
C MET A 294 19.27 4.60 0.26
N ARG A 295 20.05 3.61 0.69
CA ARG A 295 20.81 3.72 1.94
C ARG A 295 21.82 4.86 1.95
N LYS A 296 22.42 5.16 0.79
CA LYS A 296 23.37 6.26 0.65
C LYS A 296 22.64 7.60 0.78
N LEU A 297 21.50 7.77 0.12
CA LEU A 297 20.67 8.97 0.19
C LEU A 297 20.18 9.22 1.62
N MET A 298 19.59 8.22 2.28
CA MET A 298 19.13 8.36 3.68
C MET A 298 20.28 8.79 4.59
N LYS A 299 21.47 8.19 4.41
CA LYS A 299 22.67 8.56 5.16
C LYS A 299 23.10 10.01 4.89
N GLN A 300 23.05 10.47 3.64
CA GLN A 300 23.38 11.86 3.28
C GLN A 300 22.41 12.86 3.93
N VAL A 301 21.10 12.57 3.92
CA VAL A 301 20.10 13.40 4.62
C VAL A 301 20.40 13.47 6.12
N ASN A 302 20.71 12.33 6.74
CA ASN A 302 21.07 12.29 8.17
C ASN A 302 22.38 13.02 8.49
N GLU A 303 23.35 13.03 7.58
CA GLU A 303 24.60 13.78 7.75
C GLU A 303 24.39 15.29 7.59
N GLN A 304 23.41 15.70 6.78
CA GLN A 304 23.06 17.10 6.54
C GLN A 304 22.18 17.70 7.65
N CYS A 305 21.25 16.91 8.19
CA CYS A 305 20.31 17.33 9.23
C CYS A 305 20.37 16.44 10.49
N PRO A 306 21.54 16.24 11.13
CA PRO A 306 21.71 15.25 12.20
C PRO A 306 20.91 15.57 13.47
N ASN A 307 20.56 16.84 13.69
CA ASN A 307 19.81 17.27 14.87
C ASN A 307 18.32 16.94 14.76
N ILE A 308 17.80 16.78 13.54
CA ILE A 308 16.39 16.52 13.30
C ILE A 308 16.12 15.17 12.64
N THR A 309 17.13 14.30 12.56
CA THR A 309 16.99 13.01 11.86
C THR A 309 17.64 11.86 12.63
N ARG A 310 17.05 10.68 12.50
CA ARG A 310 17.64 9.43 12.99
C ARG A 310 17.28 8.25 12.09
N ILE A 311 18.31 7.57 11.58
CA ILE A 311 18.12 6.30 10.83
C ILE A 311 18.12 5.12 11.79
N TYR A 312 17.09 4.29 11.73
CA TYR A 312 17.09 2.99 12.39
C TYR A 312 16.54 1.89 11.47
N SER A 313 16.54 0.64 11.94
CA SER A 313 15.97 -0.48 11.21
C SER A 313 14.97 -1.26 12.09
N ILE A 314 13.84 -1.65 11.50
CA ILE A 314 12.77 -2.38 12.19
C ILE A 314 12.91 -3.90 12.10
N GLY A 315 13.76 -4.39 11.19
CA GLY A 315 13.93 -5.80 10.92
C GLY A 315 14.74 -6.02 9.66
N LYS A 316 14.62 -7.22 9.08
CA LYS A 316 15.25 -7.56 7.81
C LYS A 316 14.25 -8.29 6.94
N SER A 317 14.39 -8.13 5.64
CA SER A 317 13.72 -8.91 4.62
C SER A 317 14.18 -10.36 4.63
N HIS A 318 13.51 -11.19 3.83
CA HIS A 318 13.91 -12.58 3.64
C HIS A 318 15.37 -12.74 3.19
N GLN A 319 15.84 -11.92 2.24
CA GLN A 319 17.23 -11.94 1.76
C GLN A 319 18.21 -11.21 2.70
N GLY A 320 17.73 -10.72 3.85
CA GLY A 320 18.57 -10.12 4.88
C GLY A 320 18.83 -8.63 4.70
N LEU A 321 18.14 -7.96 3.77
CA LEU A 321 18.18 -6.51 3.61
C LEU A 321 17.45 -5.87 4.79
N LYS A 322 18.08 -4.90 5.45
CA LYS A 322 17.46 -4.16 6.56
C LYS A 322 16.32 -3.28 6.03
N LEU A 323 15.17 -3.33 6.71
CA LEU A 323 14.08 -2.38 6.51
C LEU A 323 14.45 -1.12 7.30
N TYR A 324 14.86 -0.08 6.59
CA TYR A 324 15.34 1.19 7.17
C TYR A 324 14.20 2.19 7.30
N VAL A 325 14.18 2.93 8.41
CA VAL A 325 13.24 4.03 8.65
C VAL A 325 14.05 5.30 8.90
N MET A 326 13.61 6.41 8.31
CA MET A 326 14.07 7.76 8.65
C MET A 326 13.07 8.37 9.63
N GLU A 327 13.52 8.59 10.86
CA GLU A 327 12.80 9.40 11.85
C GLU A 327 13.18 10.86 11.66
N MET A 328 12.19 11.76 11.66
CA MET A 328 12.37 13.21 11.56
C MET A 328 11.49 13.93 12.60
N SER A 329 12.12 14.67 13.50
CA SER A 329 11.53 15.44 14.63
C SER A 329 12.63 16.37 15.15
N ASP A 330 12.33 17.41 15.93
CA ASP A 330 13.32 18.25 16.60
C ASP A 330 14.04 17.53 17.77
N HIS A 331 13.48 16.45 18.31
CA HIS A 331 14.13 15.57 19.30
C HIS A 331 14.15 14.09 18.86
N PRO A 332 14.89 13.74 17.78
CA PRO A 332 14.90 12.40 17.26
C PRO A 332 15.55 11.41 18.24
N GLY A 333 14.84 10.34 18.55
CA GLY A 333 15.27 9.29 19.48
C GLY A 333 14.25 9.02 20.57
N GLU A 334 13.47 10.04 20.92
CA GLU A 334 12.61 10.10 22.09
C GLU A 334 11.19 10.44 21.63
N HIS A 335 10.20 10.01 22.39
CA HIS A 335 8.82 10.43 22.17
C HIS A 335 8.48 11.41 23.28
N GLU A 336 8.00 12.58 22.88
CA GLU A 336 7.70 13.68 23.77
C GLU A 336 6.22 13.68 24.15
N LEU A 337 5.92 14.02 25.40
CA LEU A 337 4.55 14.00 25.91
C LEU A 337 3.66 14.96 25.10
N GLY A 338 2.63 14.42 24.45
CA GLY A 338 1.68 15.17 23.63
C GLY A 338 2.11 15.35 22.17
N GLU A 339 3.34 14.94 21.79
CA GLU A 339 3.81 14.94 20.41
C GLU A 339 3.25 13.71 19.67
N PRO A 340 2.39 13.88 18.65
CA PRO A 340 1.85 12.76 17.90
C PRO A 340 2.91 12.09 17.02
N GLU A 341 2.76 10.78 16.86
CA GLU A 341 3.62 9.93 16.04
C GLU A 341 2.92 9.59 14.73
N VAL A 342 3.56 9.88 13.59
CA VAL A 342 3.03 9.55 12.26
C VAL A 342 3.99 8.69 11.47
N ARG A 343 3.47 7.89 10.53
CA ARG A 343 4.32 7.14 9.61
C ARG A 343 3.82 7.15 8.17
N TYR A 344 4.77 7.13 7.24
CA TYR A 344 4.51 6.68 5.88
C TYR A 344 5.24 5.37 5.62
N VAL A 345 4.54 4.45 4.96
CA VAL A 345 5.10 3.19 4.50
C VAL A 345 4.99 3.12 2.98
N ALA A 346 6.06 2.75 2.29
CA ALA A 346 6.04 2.57 0.85
C ALA A 346 6.75 1.30 0.43
N GLY A 347 6.54 0.92 -0.84
CA GLY A 347 7.23 -0.21 -1.46
C GLY A 347 6.95 -1.53 -0.75
N MET A 348 5.72 -1.74 -0.26
CA MET A 348 5.29 -3.06 0.24
C MET A 348 5.04 -4.04 -0.90
N HIS A 349 4.60 -3.54 -2.05
CA HIS A 349 4.82 -4.18 -3.34
C HIS A 349 6.07 -3.62 -3.98
N GLY A 350 7.03 -4.48 -4.33
CA GLY A 350 8.34 -4.02 -4.75
C GLY A 350 8.36 -3.31 -6.10
N ASN A 351 7.42 -3.60 -7.00
CA ASN A 351 7.28 -2.93 -8.29
C ASN A 351 6.46 -1.64 -8.25
N GLU A 352 5.86 -1.29 -7.11
CA GLU A 352 5.11 -0.04 -6.91
C GLU A 352 6.10 1.01 -6.37
N ALA A 353 6.95 1.49 -7.28
CA ALA A 353 8.19 2.20 -6.96
C ALA A 353 7.98 3.67 -6.60
N LEU A 354 6.91 4.31 -7.08
CA LEU A 354 6.73 5.75 -6.92
C LEU A 354 6.71 6.17 -5.44
N GLY A 355 5.97 5.46 -4.59
CA GLY A 355 5.91 5.75 -3.16
C GLY A 355 7.29 5.71 -2.49
N ARG A 356 8.15 4.77 -2.89
CA ARG A 356 9.54 4.68 -2.37
C ARG A 356 10.30 5.96 -2.69
N GLU A 357 10.29 6.38 -3.95
CA GLU A 357 11.04 7.54 -4.39
C GLU A 357 10.46 8.84 -3.79
N LEU A 358 9.13 8.99 -3.71
CA LEU A 358 8.49 10.12 -3.04
C LEU A 358 8.91 10.25 -1.57
N LEU A 359 9.03 9.14 -0.83
CA LEU A 359 9.50 9.21 0.56
C LEU A 359 10.99 9.60 0.65
N LEU A 360 11.84 9.18 -0.28
CA LEU A 360 13.25 9.61 -0.31
C LEU A 360 13.37 11.12 -0.65
N LEU A 361 12.55 11.59 -1.60
CA LEU A 361 12.47 13.00 -1.96
C LEU A 361 11.93 13.84 -0.80
N LEU A 362 10.91 13.34 -0.07
CA LEU A 362 10.36 13.99 1.12
C LEU A 362 11.41 14.14 2.23
N MET A 363 12.25 13.13 2.47
CA MET A 363 13.37 13.21 3.43
C MET A 363 14.33 14.35 3.08
N GLN A 364 14.72 14.46 1.81
CA GLN A 364 15.57 15.55 1.34
C GLN A 364 14.87 16.92 1.47
N PHE A 365 13.62 17.00 1.05
CA PHE A 365 12.82 18.22 1.08
C PHE A 365 12.65 18.76 2.51
N LEU A 366 12.21 17.93 3.46
CA LEU A 366 12.03 18.33 4.86
C LEU A 366 13.35 18.81 5.48
N CYS A 367 14.46 18.13 5.21
CA CYS A 367 15.78 18.57 5.66
C CYS A 367 16.19 19.93 5.03
N HIS A 368 16.03 20.09 3.72
CA HIS A 368 16.38 21.32 3.02
C HIS A 368 15.55 22.52 3.48
N GLU A 369 14.23 22.36 3.59
CA GLU A 369 13.32 23.43 4.01
C GLU A 369 13.47 23.79 5.49
N PHE A 370 13.74 22.80 6.35
CA PHE A 370 14.09 23.07 7.75
C PHE A 370 15.35 23.92 7.87
N LEU A 371 16.41 23.59 7.11
CA LEU A 371 17.65 24.38 7.10
C LEU A 371 17.45 25.80 6.53
N ARG A 372 16.44 26.00 5.68
CA ARG A 372 16.04 27.32 5.17
C ARG A 372 15.19 28.12 6.16
N GLY A 373 14.67 27.47 7.21
CA GLY A 373 13.75 28.08 8.16
C GLY A 373 12.34 28.26 7.59
N ASP A 374 11.91 27.37 6.68
CA ASP A 374 10.53 27.37 6.21
C ASP A 374 9.57 27.16 7.40
N PRO A 375 8.60 28.07 7.62
CA PRO A 375 7.75 28.03 8.82
C PRO A 375 6.83 26.80 8.86
N ARG A 376 6.38 26.30 7.70
CA ARG A 376 5.48 25.13 7.63
C ARG A 376 6.23 23.87 8.03
N VAL A 377 7.40 23.63 7.43
CA VAL A 377 8.25 22.46 7.72
C VAL A 377 8.84 22.52 9.13
N THR A 378 9.27 23.71 9.58
CA THR A 378 9.78 23.88 10.95
C THR A 378 8.73 23.53 11.98
N ARG A 379 7.50 24.03 11.81
CA ARG A 379 6.37 23.69 12.69
C ARG A 379 6.06 22.20 12.66
N LEU A 380 5.97 21.61 11.46
CA LEU A 380 5.68 20.19 11.28
C LEU A 380 6.68 19.31 12.02
N LEU A 381 7.98 19.59 11.93
CA LEU A 381 9.03 18.81 12.59
C LEU A 381 9.19 19.10 14.09
N THR A 382 8.63 20.21 14.58
CA THR A 382 8.66 20.58 16.02
C THR A 382 7.42 20.05 16.76
N GLU A 383 6.29 19.91 16.06
CA GLU A 383 5.02 19.50 16.66
C GLU A 383 4.65 18.04 16.35
N THR A 384 5.46 17.29 15.58
CA THR A 384 5.13 15.92 15.15
C THR A 384 6.38 15.11 14.89
N ARG A 385 6.36 13.86 15.33
CA ARG A 385 7.42 12.90 15.05
C ARG A 385 7.09 12.01 13.87
N ILE A 386 7.83 12.20 12.78
CA ILE A 386 7.57 11.58 11.49
C ILE A 386 8.49 10.39 11.28
N HIS A 387 7.92 9.23 10.91
CA HIS A 387 8.67 8.03 10.58
C HIS A 387 8.42 7.56 9.14
N LEU A 388 9.45 7.63 8.30
CA LEU A 388 9.36 7.31 6.87
C LEU A 388 10.04 5.96 6.56
N LEU A 389 9.25 4.95 6.18
CA LEU A 389 9.72 3.64 5.70
C LEU A 389 9.63 3.58 4.16
N PRO A 390 10.70 3.93 3.42
CA PRO A 390 10.66 4.01 1.95
C PRO A 390 10.47 2.65 1.25
N SER A 391 10.81 1.53 1.91
CA SER A 391 10.67 0.21 1.31
C SER A 391 10.47 -0.87 2.35
N MET A 392 9.23 -1.35 2.46
CA MET A 392 8.88 -2.51 3.28
C MET A 392 9.31 -3.82 2.62
N ASN A 393 9.23 -3.93 1.28
CA ASN A 393 9.68 -5.07 0.47
C ASN A 393 10.90 -4.70 -0.41
N PRO A 394 12.10 -4.53 0.18
CA PRO A 394 13.28 -4.20 -0.61
C PRO A 394 13.71 -5.35 -1.55
N ASP A 395 13.41 -6.61 -1.21
CA ASP A 395 13.77 -7.77 -2.05
C ASP A 395 12.97 -7.77 -3.37
N GLY A 396 11.66 -7.50 -3.29
CA GLY A 396 10.81 -7.30 -4.46
C GLY A 396 11.25 -6.10 -5.29
N TYR A 397 11.61 -4.99 -4.65
CA TYR A 397 12.09 -3.80 -5.36
C TYR A 397 13.40 -4.06 -6.11
N GLU A 398 14.38 -4.77 -5.53
CA GLU A 398 15.60 -5.09 -6.29
C GLU A 398 15.30 -5.92 -7.54
N THR A 399 14.31 -6.82 -7.46
CA THR A 399 13.84 -7.60 -8.62
C THR A 399 13.23 -6.70 -9.69
N ALA A 400 12.33 -5.79 -9.30
CA ALA A 400 11.71 -4.80 -10.18
C ALA A 400 12.75 -3.84 -10.80
N TYR A 401 13.64 -3.29 -9.97
CA TYR A 401 14.71 -2.37 -10.38
C TYR A 401 15.64 -2.99 -11.43
N HIS A 402 15.97 -4.28 -11.32
CA HIS A 402 16.80 -4.97 -12.31
C HIS A 402 16.10 -5.17 -13.66
N ARG A 403 14.77 -5.18 -13.70
CA ARG A 403 13.99 -5.20 -14.94
C ARG A 403 13.88 -3.80 -15.55
N GLY A 404 13.61 -2.81 -14.72
CA GLY A 404 13.43 -1.41 -15.11
C GLY A 404 11.98 -1.06 -15.44
N SER A 405 11.76 0.25 -15.60
CA SER A 405 10.49 0.85 -16.05
C SER A 405 10.02 0.24 -17.38
N GLU A 406 8.70 0.15 -17.58
CA GLU A 406 8.00 -0.55 -18.69
C GLU A 406 8.16 -2.08 -18.72
N LEU A 407 9.28 -2.63 -18.22
CA LEU A 407 9.61 -4.05 -18.37
C LEU A 407 9.26 -4.92 -17.17
N VAL A 408 9.03 -4.30 -16.01
CA VAL A 408 8.62 -4.99 -14.80
C VAL A 408 7.21 -5.59 -14.88
N GLY A 409 6.33 -4.98 -15.68
CA GLY A 409 4.93 -5.37 -15.79
C GLY A 409 4.17 -5.31 -14.45
N TRP A 410 3.00 -5.94 -14.40
CA TRP A 410 2.10 -5.86 -13.24
C TRP A 410 2.56 -6.66 -12.02
N ALA A 411 3.35 -7.71 -12.25
CA ALA A 411 3.55 -8.80 -11.29
C ALA A 411 5.01 -8.97 -10.81
N GLU A 412 6.00 -8.74 -11.68
CA GLU A 412 7.40 -9.04 -11.35
C GLU A 412 7.90 -8.10 -10.25
N GLY A 413 8.40 -8.65 -9.15
CA GLY A 413 8.85 -7.84 -8.00
C GLY A 413 7.73 -7.35 -7.06
N ARG A 414 6.45 -7.63 -7.34
CA ARG A 414 5.33 -7.30 -6.42
C ARG A 414 5.49 -8.00 -5.07
N TRP A 415 5.59 -9.33 -5.11
CA TRP A 415 5.67 -10.18 -3.92
C TRP A 415 7.04 -10.12 -3.23
N THR A 416 7.11 -10.61 -1.99
CA THR A 416 8.39 -10.92 -1.35
C THR A 416 9.17 -11.98 -2.12
N HIS A 417 10.44 -12.21 -1.77
CA HIS A 417 11.23 -13.30 -2.34
C HIS A 417 10.57 -14.69 -2.18
N GLN A 418 9.70 -14.85 -1.17
CA GLN A 418 9.00 -16.10 -0.89
C GLN A 418 7.69 -16.25 -1.67
N GLY A 419 7.31 -15.28 -2.50
CA GLY A 419 6.02 -15.27 -3.21
C GLY A 419 4.82 -14.88 -2.33
N ILE A 420 5.06 -14.19 -1.21
CA ILE A 420 4.01 -13.71 -0.30
C ILE A 420 3.65 -12.26 -0.66
N ASP A 421 2.35 -11.96 -0.75
CA ASP A 421 1.82 -10.60 -0.93
C ASP A 421 1.71 -9.98 0.46
N LEU A 422 2.49 -8.92 0.72
CA LEU A 422 2.56 -8.34 2.07
C LEU A 422 1.24 -7.69 2.49
N ASN A 423 0.40 -7.24 1.54
CA ASN A 423 -0.90 -6.64 1.85
C ASN A 423 -2.02 -7.68 2.02
N HIS A 424 -1.68 -8.97 2.02
CA HIS A 424 -2.57 -10.09 2.39
C HIS A 424 -1.96 -10.93 3.52
N ASN A 425 -0.95 -10.40 4.20
CA ASN A 425 -0.14 -11.16 5.15
C ASN A 425 -0.29 -10.71 6.60
N PHE A 426 -0.96 -9.60 6.87
CA PHE A 426 -1.31 -9.21 8.24
C PHE A 426 -2.41 -10.13 8.79
N ALA A 427 -2.57 -10.15 10.11
CA ALA A 427 -3.64 -10.96 10.72
C ALA A 427 -5.00 -10.38 10.31
N ASP A 428 -5.89 -11.22 9.80
CA ASP A 428 -7.30 -10.86 9.64
C ASP A 428 -7.93 -10.74 11.04
N LEU A 429 -8.14 -9.50 11.46
CA LEU A 429 -8.82 -9.14 12.71
C LEU A 429 -10.29 -8.75 12.46
N ASN A 430 -10.67 -8.50 11.21
CA ASN A 430 -12.03 -8.15 10.79
C ASN A 430 -12.98 -9.31 11.11
N THR A 431 -12.63 -10.52 10.69
CA THR A 431 -13.43 -11.73 10.96
C THR A 431 -13.63 -11.95 12.47
N GLN A 432 -12.57 -11.72 13.27
CA GLN A 432 -12.65 -11.84 14.73
C GLN A 432 -13.59 -10.79 15.33
N LEU A 433 -13.49 -9.53 14.89
CA LEU A 433 -14.35 -8.45 15.34
C LEU A 433 -15.82 -8.74 15.00
N TRP A 434 -16.12 -9.04 13.74
CA TRP A 434 -17.50 -9.18 13.28
C TRP A 434 -18.21 -10.38 13.88
N TYR A 435 -17.53 -11.52 14.06
CA TYR A 435 -18.12 -12.64 14.82
C TYR A 435 -18.44 -12.24 16.26
N ALA A 436 -17.57 -11.46 16.91
CA ALA A 436 -17.83 -10.99 18.26
C ALA A 436 -18.97 -9.95 18.30
N GLU A 437 -19.09 -9.09 17.29
CA GLU A 437 -20.22 -8.15 17.15
C GLU A 437 -21.55 -8.90 16.96
N ASP A 438 -21.58 -9.88 16.05
CA ASP A 438 -22.77 -10.66 15.73
C ASP A 438 -23.26 -11.47 16.95
N ASP A 439 -22.33 -11.93 17.80
CA ASP A 439 -22.63 -12.60 19.07
C ASP A 439 -22.92 -11.63 20.24
N GLY A 440 -22.86 -10.31 20.02
CA GLY A 440 -23.11 -9.29 21.04
C GLY A 440 -22.04 -9.21 22.14
N LEU A 441 -20.81 -9.58 21.82
CA LEU A 441 -19.67 -9.66 22.74
C LEU A 441 -18.83 -8.37 22.81
N VAL A 442 -19.05 -7.42 21.91
CA VAL A 442 -18.28 -6.16 21.80
C VAL A 442 -19.06 -5.00 22.44
N PRO A 443 -18.42 -4.12 23.26
CA PRO A 443 -17.02 -4.14 23.68
C PRO A 443 -16.77 -4.93 25.00
N ASP A 444 -17.82 -5.43 25.65
CA ASP A 444 -17.75 -5.92 27.04
C ASP A 444 -16.87 -7.17 27.24
N THR A 445 -16.90 -8.11 26.30
CA THR A 445 -16.12 -9.35 26.35
C THR A 445 -14.95 -9.34 25.37
N VAL A 446 -15.17 -8.78 24.18
CA VAL A 446 -14.15 -8.57 23.15
C VAL A 446 -14.00 -7.06 22.93
N PRO A 447 -12.81 -6.48 23.14
CA PRO A 447 -12.60 -5.05 22.92
C PRO A 447 -12.90 -4.62 21.47
N ASN A 448 -13.35 -3.37 21.28
CA ASN A 448 -13.52 -2.75 19.95
C ASN A 448 -12.23 -2.10 19.39
N HIS A 449 -11.10 -2.32 20.06
CA HIS A 449 -9.78 -1.77 19.76
C HIS A 449 -8.68 -2.72 20.24
N HIS A 450 -7.47 -2.62 19.71
CA HIS A 450 -6.31 -3.43 20.15
C HIS A 450 -6.59 -4.94 20.19
N LEU A 451 -7.32 -5.46 19.19
CA LEU A 451 -7.68 -6.88 19.10
C LEU A 451 -6.43 -7.76 19.16
N PRO A 452 -6.37 -8.79 20.01
CA PRO A 452 -5.16 -9.59 20.15
C PRO A 452 -4.86 -10.38 18.86
N LEU A 453 -3.57 -10.62 18.58
CA LEU A 453 -3.19 -11.50 17.47
C LEU A 453 -3.78 -12.90 17.70
N PRO A 454 -4.47 -13.48 16.72
CA PRO A 454 -5.06 -14.80 16.90
C PRO A 454 -3.95 -15.86 17.03
N THR A 455 -4.19 -16.88 17.87
CA THR A 455 -3.17 -17.87 18.25
C THR A 455 -2.49 -18.52 17.03
N TYR A 456 -3.26 -18.84 15.99
CA TYR A 456 -2.74 -19.46 14.76
C TYR A 456 -1.67 -18.60 14.07
N TYR A 457 -1.79 -17.28 14.16
CA TYR A 457 -0.88 -16.33 13.53
C TYR A 457 0.49 -16.27 14.22
N THR A 458 0.56 -16.73 15.48
CA THR A 458 1.80 -16.75 16.28
C THR A 458 2.50 -18.12 16.29
N LEU A 459 1.93 -19.13 15.65
CA LEU A 459 2.51 -20.47 15.60
C LEU A 459 3.80 -20.48 14.75
N PRO A 460 4.80 -21.32 15.08
CA PRO A 460 6.06 -21.38 14.32
C PRO A 460 5.94 -21.75 12.84
N ASN A 461 4.82 -22.37 12.45
CA ASN A 461 4.51 -22.75 11.07
C ASN A 461 3.60 -21.75 10.34
N ALA A 462 3.20 -20.63 10.98
CA ALA A 462 2.43 -19.59 10.32
C ALA A 462 3.24 -18.96 9.18
N THR A 463 2.63 -18.78 8.02
CA THR A 463 3.25 -18.21 6.81
C THR A 463 3.27 -16.68 6.86
N VAL A 464 3.91 -16.12 7.89
CA VAL A 464 4.05 -14.67 8.06
C VAL A 464 5.46 -14.24 7.65
N ALA A 465 5.55 -13.31 6.70
CA ALA A 465 6.80 -12.83 6.16
C ALA A 465 7.62 -12.07 7.23
N PRO A 466 8.96 -12.11 7.17
CA PRO A 466 9.80 -11.39 8.13
C PRO A 466 9.60 -9.86 8.08
N GLU A 467 9.23 -9.32 6.91
CA GLU A 467 8.84 -7.93 6.70
C GLU A 467 7.58 -7.58 7.51
N THR A 468 6.52 -8.38 7.37
CA THR A 468 5.25 -8.23 8.12
C THR A 468 5.50 -8.26 9.63
N TRP A 469 6.25 -9.25 10.12
CA TRP A 469 6.61 -9.32 11.53
C TRP A 469 7.42 -8.12 12.03
N ALA A 470 8.30 -7.56 11.20
CA ALA A 470 9.06 -6.37 11.53
C ALA A 470 8.16 -5.14 11.67
N VAL A 471 7.18 -5.00 10.78
CA VAL A 471 6.20 -3.91 10.82
C VAL A 471 5.24 -4.06 12.01
N ILE A 472 4.71 -5.25 12.29
CA ILE A 472 3.86 -5.50 13.48
C ILE A 472 4.61 -5.13 14.78
N LYS A 473 5.89 -5.51 14.90
CA LYS A 473 6.70 -5.15 16.08
C LYS A 473 6.98 -3.64 16.16
N TRP A 474 7.08 -2.99 15.02
CA TRP A 474 7.30 -1.55 14.95
C TRP A 474 6.04 -0.77 15.35
N MET A 475 4.88 -1.17 14.83
CA MET A 475 3.56 -0.63 15.20
C MET A 475 3.30 -0.71 16.71
N LYS A 476 3.73 -1.79 17.38
CA LYS A 476 3.59 -1.95 18.83
C LYS A 476 4.54 -1.09 19.67
N ARG A 477 5.64 -0.60 19.09
CA ARG A 477 6.71 0.05 19.82
C ARG A 477 6.50 1.56 19.94
N ILE A 478 5.80 2.15 18.97
CA ILE A 478 5.61 3.59 18.84
C ILE A 478 4.10 3.85 18.78
N PRO A 479 3.57 4.82 19.53
CA PRO A 479 2.13 5.08 19.61
C PRO A 479 1.65 5.84 18.37
N PHE A 480 1.76 5.21 17.20
CA PHE A 480 1.33 5.80 15.93
C PHE A 480 -0.14 6.20 15.95
N VAL A 481 -0.42 7.42 15.51
CA VAL A 481 -1.76 8.02 15.45
C VAL A 481 -2.29 8.00 14.02
N LEU A 482 -1.48 8.44 13.06
CA LEU A 482 -1.85 8.55 11.65
C LEU A 482 -0.80 7.89 10.76
N SER A 483 -1.25 7.21 9.71
CA SER A 483 -0.39 6.57 8.73
C SER A 483 -0.99 6.61 7.34
N ALA A 484 -0.15 6.53 6.31
CA ALA A 484 -0.60 6.00 5.03
C ALA A 484 0.43 5.02 4.45
N ASN A 485 -0.07 4.02 3.73
CA ASN A 485 0.77 3.20 2.87
C ASN A 485 0.61 3.62 1.40
N LEU A 486 1.75 3.73 0.71
CA LEU A 486 1.85 4.27 -0.63
C LEU A 486 2.03 3.15 -1.65
N HIS A 487 1.13 3.11 -2.62
CA HIS A 487 0.98 2.10 -3.66
C HIS A 487 1.00 2.72 -5.07
N GLY A 488 0.92 1.86 -6.08
CA GLY A 488 0.76 2.26 -7.47
C GLY A 488 0.00 1.21 -8.28
N GLY A 489 -0.57 1.66 -9.40
CA GLY A 489 -1.39 0.87 -10.31
C GLY A 489 -2.75 1.53 -10.59
N GLU A 490 -3.18 2.42 -9.72
CA GLU A 490 -4.36 3.27 -9.85
C GLU A 490 -4.06 4.69 -9.36
N LEU A 491 -5.06 5.58 -9.41
CA LEU A 491 -4.93 6.95 -8.91
C LEU A 491 -6.17 7.35 -8.08
N VAL A 492 -6.18 6.89 -6.82
CA VAL A 492 -7.28 6.97 -5.84
C VAL A 492 -6.74 6.84 -4.40
N VAL A 493 -7.46 7.35 -3.40
CA VAL A 493 -7.20 7.05 -1.98
C VAL A 493 -8.22 6.06 -1.45
N SER A 494 -7.74 4.88 -1.03
CA SER A 494 -8.56 3.82 -0.47
C SER A 494 -8.50 3.82 1.06
N TYR A 495 -9.64 3.63 1.72
CA TYR A 495 -9.76 3.67 3.17
C TYR A 495 -10.54 2.48 3.76
N PRO A 496 -10.24 2.09 5.01
CA PRO A 496 -10.89 0.97 5.71
C PRO A 496 -12.43 0.93 5.71
N PHE A 497 -13.04 -0.24 5.87
CA PHE A 497 -12.37 -1.54 5.84
C PHE A 497 -12.04 -1.99 4.41
N ASP A 498 -10.95 -2.74 4.26
CA ASP A 498 -10.56 -3.35 2.98
C ASP A 498 -11.20 -4.72 2.77
N MET A 499 -11.62 -5.41 3.84
CA MET A 499 -12.34 -6.68 3.76
C MET A 499 -13.86 -6.48 3.69
N THR A 500 -14.56 -7.29 2.87
CA THR A 500 -16.03 -7.31 2.82
C THR A 500 -16.60 -8.03 4.04
N ARG A 501 -17.71 -7.52 4.60
CA ARG A 501 -18.36 -8.17 5.74
C ARG A 501 -19.08 -9.46 5.32
N THR A 502 -19.70 -9.43 4.14
CA THR A 502 -20.40 -10.58 3.57
C THR A 502 -19.39 -11.59 3.00
N PRO A 503 -19.35 -12.84 3.51
CA PRO A 503 -18.47 -13.86 2.97
C PRO A 503 -18.71 -14.06 1.47
N TRP A 504 -17.63 -14.21 0.69
CA TRP A 504 -17.63 -14.42 -0.77
C TRP A 504 -18.04 -13.21 -1.63
N ALA A 505 -18.45 -12.09 -1.03
CA ALA A 505 -18.64 -10.87 -1.78
C ALA A 505 -17.28 -10.35 -2.26
N ALA A 506 -17.14 -10.19 -3.59
CA ALA A 506 -15.93 -9.63 -4.17
C ALA A 506 -15.75 -8.14 -3.84
N ARG A 507 -16.88 -7.43 -3.68
CA ARG A 507 -16.96 -6.03 -3.24
C ARG A 507 -18.23 -5.77 -2.44
N GLU A 508 -18.13 -4.87 -1.47
CA GLU A 508 -19.22 -4.42 -0.59
C GLU A 508 -18.74 -3.21 0.22
N LEU A 509 -19.49 -2.10 0.19
CA LEU A 509 -19.24 -0.97 1.08
C LEU A 509 -19.26 -1.42 2.55
N THR A 510 -18.08 -1.43 3.18
CA THR A 510 -17.88 -1.92 4.54
C THR A 510 -17.24 -0.83 5.40
N PRO A 511 -18.04 0.12 5.92
CA PRO A 511 -17.53 1.28 6.66
C PRO A 511 -17.01 0.89 8.05
N THR A 512 -16.02 1.63 8.54
CA THR A 512 -15.59 1.55 9.95
C THR A 512 -16.51 2.40 10.86
N PRO A 513 -16.44 2.21 12.19
CA PRO A 513 -17.05 3.15 13.13
C PRO A 513 -16.60 4.62 12.94
N ASP A 514 -15.39 4.84 12.43
CA ASP A 514 -14.80 6.14 12.16
C ASP A 514 -14.82 6.54 10.66
N ASP A 515 -15.79 6.02 9.89
CA ASP A 515 -15.91 6.28 8.44
C ASP A 515 -15.85 7.78 8.09
N ALA A 516 -16.47 8.65 8.89
CA ALA A 516 -16.40 10.10 8.71
C ALA A 516 -14.97 10.65 8.74
N VAL A 517 -14.12 10.15 9.64
CA VAL A 517 -12.71 10.54 9.76
C VAL A 517 -11.91 10.00 8.57
N PHE A 518 -12.11 8.74 8.21
CA PHE A 518 -11.41 8.14 7.06
C PHE A 518 -11.77 8.80 5.73
N ARG A 519 -13.04 9.13 5.51
CA ARG A 519 -13.47 9.90 4.33
C ARG A 519 -12.84 11.29 4.32
N TRP A 520 -12.77 11.96 5.47
CA TRP A 520 -12.08 13.25 5.59
C TRP A 520 -10.60 13.14 5.21
N LEU A 521 -9.86 12.24 5.86
CA LEU A 521 -8.43 12.03 5.63
C LEU A 521 -8.13 11.70 4.16
N SER A 522 -8.94 10.83 3.56
CA SER A 522 -8.82 10.43 2.16
C SER A 522 -9.09 11.60 1.22
N THR A 523 -10.13 12.38 1.50
CA THR A 523 -10.48 13.57 0.72
C THR A 523 -9.42 14.65 0.83
N VAL A 524 -8.75 14.80 1.99
CA VAL A 524 -7.65 15.77 2.14
C VAL A 524 -6.49 15.43 1.22
N TYR A 525 -6.06 14.17 1.18
CA TYR A 525 -4.97 13.76 0.29
C TYR A 525 -5.39 13.91 -1.18
N ALA A 526 -6.54 13.33 -1.55
CA ALA A 526 -7.07 13.38 -2.91
C ALA A 526 -7.35 14.81 -3.40
N GLY A 527 -7.85 15.66 -2.52
CA GLY A 527 -8.14 17.08 -2.71
C GLY A 527 -6.90 17.95 -2.95
N THR A 528 -5.75 17.51 -2.44
CA THR A 528 -4.48 18.25 -2.52
C THR A 528 -3.57 17.71 -3.63
N ASN A 529 -3.77 16.46 -4.07
CA ASN A 529 -2.98 15.85 -5.14
C ASN A 529 -3.38 16.45 -6.51
N ARG A 530 -2.41 17.03 -7.23
CA ARG A 530 -2.69 17.73 -8.50
C ARG A 530 -3.24 16.83 -9.59
N ALA A 531 -2.75 15.59 -9.68
CA ALA A 531 -3.18 14.63 -10.70
C ALA A 531 -4.56 14.03 -10.38
N MET A 532 -4.91 13.85 -9.11
CA MET A 532 -6.27 13.43 -8.71
C MET A 532 -7.30 14.54 -8.95
N GLN A 533 -6.92 15.81 -8.75
CA GLN A 533 -7.79 16.97 -8.97
C GLN A 533 -7.97 17.35 -10.45
N ASP A 534 -7.18 16.78 -11.35
CA ASP A 534 -7.31 17.08 -12.77
C ASP A 534 -8.62 16.51 -13.33
N THR A 535 -9.54 17.40 -13.73
CA THR A 535 -10.86 17.04 -14.27
C THR A 535 -10.79 16.49 -15.70
N ASP A 536 -9.68 16.74 -16.41
CA ASP A 536 -9.49 16.29 -17.79
C ASP A 536 -8.74 14.93 -17.84
N ARG A 537 -8.40 14.36 -16.68
CA ARG A 537 -7.65 13.10 -16.59
C ARG A 537 -8.47 11.92 -17.11
N ARG A 538 -7.79 10.98 -17.77
CA ARG A 538 -8.35 9.67 -18.14
C ARG A 538 -8.24 8.71 -16.94
N PRO A 539 -9.25 7.85 -16.67
CA PRO A 539 -9.09 6.73 -15.74
C PRO A 539 -7.89 5.85 -16.11
N CYS A 540 -7.26 5.16 -15.15
CA CYS A 540 -6.15 4.25 -15.46
C CYS A 540 -6.63 3.05 -16.30
N HIS A 541 -7.60 2.30 -15.77
CA HIS A 541 -8.09 1.06 -16.37
C HIS A 541 -9.56 1.15 -16.78
N SER A 542 -10.48 0.66 -15.95
CA SER A 542 -11.92 0.55 -16.24
C SER A 542 -12.78 1.44 -15.34
N GLN A 543 -12.39 1.62 -14.08
CA GLN A 543 -13.17 2.37 -13.09
C GLN A 543 -12.73 3.84 -13.04
N ASP A 544 -13.71 4.75 -13.07
CA ASP A 544 -13.48 6.18 -12.93
C ASP A 544 -13.75 6.63 -11.48
N PHE A 545 -12.67 6.76 -10.70
CA PHE A 545 -12.74 7.22 -9.31
C PHE A 545 -13.01 8.73 -9.19
N SER A 546 -12.84 9.52 -10.26
CA SER A 546 -13.09 10.96 -10.22
C SER A 546 -14.56 11.30 -9.94
N LEU A 547 -15.47 10.42 -10.35
CA LEU A 547 -16.91 10.53 -10.09
C LEU A 547 -17.25 10.51 -8.59
N HIS A 548 -16.35 10.02 -7.75
CA HIS A 548 -16.54 9.90 -6.31
C HIS A 548 -15.47 10.67 -5.51
N GLY A 549 -14.89 11.72 -6.10
CA GLY A 549 -13.90 12.56 -5.43
C GLY A 549 -12.52 11.91 -5.25
N ASN A 550 -12.21 10.87 -6.04
CA ASN A 550 -10.97 10.11 -5.99
C ASN A 550 -10.72 9.41 -4.65
N VAL A 551 -11.79 9.04 -3.95
CA VAL A 551 -11.74 8.24 -2.73
C VAL A 551 -12.67 7.05 -2.85
N ILE A 552 -12.30 5.93 -2.22
CA ILE A 552 -13.14 4.72 -2.19
C ILE A 552 -12.92 3.92 -0.91
N ASN A 553 -13.98 3.31 -0.37
CA ASN A 553 -13.81 2.30 0.68
C ASN A 553 -13.13 1.06 0.08
N GLY A 554 -12.13 0.49 0.75
CA GLY A 554 -11.34 -0.62 0.19
C GLY A 554 -12.21 -1.80 -0.22
N ALA A 555 -13.11 -2.24 0.66
CA ALA A 555 -14.03 -3.34 0.39
C ALA A 555 -15.04 -3.03 -0.73
N ASP A 556 -15.45 -1.78 -0.93
CA ASP A 556 -16.32 -1.36 -2.04
C ASP A 556 -15.59 -1.41 -3.40
N TRP A 557 -14.26 -1.28 -3.37
CA TRP A 557 -13.42 -1.45 -4.55
C TRP A 557 -13.19 -2.94 -4.86
N HIS A 558 -12.54 -3.65 -3.94
CA HIS A 558 -12.32 -5.09 -3.97
C HIS A 558 -11.87 -5.59 -2.59
N THR A 559 -12.31 -6.79 -2.20
CA THR A 559 -11.97 -7.33 -0.88
C THR A 559 -10.48 -7.68 -0.74
N VAL A 560 -9.83 -7.20 0.33
CA VAL A 560 -8.45 -7.52 0.71
C VAL A 560 -8.38 -7.98 2.17
N PRO A 561 -8.54 -9.28 2.44
CA PRO A 561 -8.36 -9.81 3.80
C PRO A 561 -6.88 -9.78 4.21
N GLY A 562 -6.62 -9.38 5.47
CA GLY A 562 -5.26 -9.31 6.01
C GLY A 562 -4.44 -8.13 5.48
N SER A 563 -5.12 -7.01 5.17
CA SER A 563 -4.48 -5.75 4.77
C SER A 563 -3.76 -5.05 5.93
N MET A 564 -2.78 -4.20 5.60
CA MET A 564 -2.08 -3.41 6.59
C MET A 564 -2.95 -2.29 7.17
N ASN A 565 -3.90 -1.74 6.40
CA ASN A 565 -4.81 -0.70 6.87
C ASN A 565 -5.68 -1.22 8.02
N ASP A 566 -6.41 -2.30 7.75
CA ASP A 566 -7.36 -2.89 8.68
C ASP A 566 -6.63 -3.37 9.94
N PHE A 567 -5.44 -3.97 9.77
CA PHE A 567 -4.60 -4.36 10.89
C PHE A 567 -4.15 -3.17 11.75
N SER A 568 -3.77 -2.05 11.13
CA SER A 568 -3.34 -0.84 11.85
C SER A 568 -4.46 -0.34 12.76
N TYR A 569 -5.67 -0.21 12.20
CA TYR A 569 -6.84 0.29 12.90
C TYR A 569 -7.33 -0.67 13.99
N LEU A 570 -7.37 -1.98 13.71
CA LEU A 570 -7.91 -2.97 14.65
C LEU A 570 -6.93 -3.41 15.74
N HIS A 571 -5.61 -3.33 15.49
CA HIS A 571 -4.57 -3.82 16.41
C HIS A 571 -3.89 -2.70 17.23
N THR A 572 -4.05 -1.44 16.84
CA THR A 572 -3.38 -0.28 17.46
C THR A 572 -4.30 0.94 17.53
N ASN A 573 -3.78 2.13 17.86
CA ASN A 573 -4.49 3.42 17.75
C ASN A 573 -4.40 4.05 16.34
N CYS A 574 -3.62 3.47 15.43
CA CYS A 574 -3.20 4.13 14.20
C CYS A 574 -4.27 4.06 13.11
N PHE A 575 -4.68 5.21 12.61
CA PHE A 575 -5.56 5.33 11.44
C PHE A 575 -4.68 5.28 10.20
N GLU A 576 -4.88 4.27 9.34
CA GLU A 576 -4.09 4.09 8.12
C GLU A 576 -4.98 4.06 6.88
N VAL A 577 -4.57 4.78 5.82
CA VAL A 577 -5.18 4.72 4.48
C VAL A 577 -4.18 4.20 3.46
N THR A 578 -4.67 3.71 2.33
CA THR A 578 -3.86 3.37 1.15
C THR A 578 -3.97 4.48 0.11
N VAL A 579 -2.83 4.95 -0.38
CA VAL A 579 -2.78 5.94 -1.46
C VAL A 579 -2.21 5.29 -2.71
N GLU A 580 -3.02 5.17 -3.76
CA GLU A 580 -2.59 4.77 -5.09
C GLU A 580 -2.12 6.02 -5.85
N LEU A 581 -0.80 6.10 -6.11
CA LEU A 581 -0.14 7.35 -6.50
C LEU A 581 -0.08 7.62 -8.00
N SER A 582 -0.20 6.57 -8.83
CA SER A 582 -0.01 6.64 -10.29
C SER A 582 -0.50 5.37 -10.97
N CYS A 583 -0.97 5.49 -12.23
CA CYS A 583 -1.36 4.33 -13.05
C CYS A 583 -0.17 3.42 -13.37
N ASP A 584 0.97 4.02 -13.70
CA ASP A 584 2.24 3.31 -13.87
C ASP A 584 2.82 2.95 -12.49
N LYS A 585 3.05 1.66 -12.26
CA LYS A 585 3.62 1.17 -11.00
C LYS A 585 5.10 1.54 -10.84
N PHE A 586 5.83 1.61 -11.95
CA PHE A 586 7.26 1.87 -11.99
C PHE A 586 7.55 2.96 -13.04
N PRO A 587 7.13 4.22 -12.77
CA PRO A 587 7.25 5.33 -13.70
C PRO A 587 8.69 5.58 -14.09
N HIS A 588 8.92 6.01 -15.33
CA HIS A 588 10.27 6.28 -15.81
C HIS A 588 10.92 7.44 -15.03
N GLU A 589 12.25 7.44 -14.86
CA GLU A 589 12.95 8.45 -14.03
C GLU A 589 12.65 9.91 -14.44
N LYS A 590 12.38 10.13 -15.73
CA LYS A 590 12.00 11.45 -16.27
C LYS A 590 10.64 11.96 -15.83
N GLU A 591 9.78 11.10 -15.29
CA GLU A 591 8.43 11.44 -14.81
C GLU A 591 8.43 11.78 -13.31
N LEU A 592 9.45 11.32 -12.57
CA LEU A 592 9.59 11.55 -11.12
C LEU A 592 9.50 13.02 -10.68
N PRO A 593 10.06 14.03 -11.40
CA PRO A 593 9.91 15.42 -11.00
C PRO A 593 8.47 15.91 -11.03
N GLN A 594 7.67 15.46 -12.01
CA GLN A 594 6.25 15.81 -12.08
C GLN A 594 5.45 15.05 -11.02
N GLU A 595 5.75 13.77 -10.81
CA GLU A 595 5.07 13.00 -9.77
C GLU A 595 5.33 13.54 -8.37
N TRP A 596 6.53 14.07 -8.14
CA TRP A 596 6.84 14.83 -6.94
C TRP A 596 5.97 16.08 -6.81
N GLU A 597 5.84 16.88 -7.87
CA GLU A 597 4.98 18.06 -7.84
C GLU A 597 3.48 17.72 -7.70
N ASN A 598 3.05 16.55 -8.18
CA ASN A 598 1.68 16.06 -8.01
C ASN A 598 1.36 15.72 -6.55
N ASN A 599 2.36 15.22 -5.79
CA ASN A 599 2.15 14.63 -4.47
C ASN A 599 2.71 15.45 -3.30
N LYS A 600 3.73 16.30 -3.50
CA LYS A 600 4.44 17.02 -2.43
C LYS A 600 3.51 17.71 -1.45
N ASP A 601 2.58 18.52 -1.97
CA ASP A 601 1.64 19.27 -1.13
C ASP A 601 0.67 18.32 -0.39
N ALA A 602 0.21 17.25 -1.06
CA ALA A 602 -0.67 16.24 -0.45
C ALA A 602 0.01 15.46 0.68
N LEU A 603 1.28 15.08 0.50
CA LEU A 603 2.08 14.41 1.54
C LEU A 603 2.22 15.29 2.80
N LEU A 604 2.52 16.58 2.62
CA LEU A 604 2.66 17.52 3.75
C LEU A 604 1.30 17.77 4.43
N THR A 605 0.26 18.06 3.65
CA THR A 605 -1.08 18.37 4.20
C THR A 605 -1.69 17.17 4.91
N TYR A 606 -1.42 15.95 4.46
CA TYR A 606 -1.87 14.74 5.12
C TYR A 606 -1.15 14.51 6.45
N LEU A 607 0.18 14.71 6.53
CA LEU A 607 0.92 14.64 7.80
C LEU A 607 0.37 15.64 8.83
N GLU A 608 -0.02 16.85 8.38
CA GLU A 608 -0.62 17.88 9.22
C GLU A 608 -1.99 17.46 9.79
N GLN A 609 -2.70 16.51 9.17
CA GLN A 609 -3.98 16.02 9.68
C GLN A 609 -3.87 15.27 11.01
N VAL A 610 -2.68 14.84 11.43
CA VAL A 610 -2.53 14.19 12.76
C VAL A 610 -2.94 15.12 13.91
N ARG A 611 -2.99 16.43 13.65
CA ARG A 611 -3.42 17.45 14.59
C ARG A 611 -4.95 17.62 14.66
N MET A 612 -5.75 16.82 13.94
CA MET A 612 -7.21 16.91 14.00
C MET A 612 -7.80 16.21 15.23
N GLY A 613 -9.03 16.58 15.60
CA GLY A 613 -9.76 15.95 16.70
C GLY A 613 -9.37 16.47 18.08
N ILE A 614 -9.22 15.54 19.04
CA ILE A 614 -8.87 15.86 20.42
C ILE A 614 -7.54 15.21 20.82
N THR A 615 -6.81 15.87 21.72
CA THR A 615 -5.62 15.32 22.36
C THR A 615 -5.65 15.65 23.86
N GLY A 616 -4.94 14.89 24.67
CA GLY A 616 -4.82 15.21 26.09
C GLY A 616 -3.99 14.21 26.84
N VAL A 617 -3.91 14.39 28.16
CA VAL A 617 -3.25 13.47 29.09
C VAL A 617 -4.26 12.99 30.12
N VAL A 618 -4.33 11.69 30.32
CA VAL A 618 -5.05 11.04 31.42
C VAL A 618 -4.09 10.90 32.60
N ARG A 619 -4.38 11.57 33.70
CA ARG A 619 -3.51 11.59 34.90
C ARG A 619 -4.22 11.00 36.11
N ASP A 620 -3.43 10.39 36.99
CA ASP A 620 -3.87 10.04 38.34
C ASP A 620 -4.04 11.32 39.15
N LYS A 621 -5.22 11.51 39.75
CA LYS A 621 -5.58 12.73 40.48
C LYS A 621 -4.70 13.01 41.70
N ASP A 622 -4.15 11.98 42.34
CA ASP A 622 -3.38 12.10 43.57
C ASP A 622 -1.88 12.28 43.29
N THR A 623 -1.34 11.66 42.24
CA THR A 623 0.09 11.66 41.90
C THR A 623 0.46 12.59 40.74
N GLU A 624 -0.52 13.06 39.96
CA GLU A 624 -0.38 13.85 38.73
C GLU A 624 0.43 13.17 37.61
N LEU A 625 0.82 11.91 37.81
CA LEU A 625 1.49 11.09 36.80
C LEU A 625 0.48 10.63 35.74
N GLY A 626 0.95 10.52 34.49
CA GLY A 626 0.15 9.96 33.41
C GLY A 626 -0.17 8.48 33.62
N ILE A 627 -1.37 8.09 33.23
CA ILE A 627 -1.86 6.71 33.31
C ILE A 627 -1.73 6.09 31.92
N ALA A 628 -0.80 5.15 31.77
CA ALA A 628 -0.66 4.36 30.55
C ALA A 628 -1.84 3.39 30.36
N ASP A 629 -2.12 3.03 29.11
CA ASP A 629 -3.17 2.07 28.73
C ASP A 629 -4.58 2.44 29.22
N ALA A 630 -4.83 3.72 29.50
CA ALA A 630 -6.17 4.23 29.78
C ALA A 630 -6.98 4.30 28.50
N VAL A 631 -8.24 3.87 28.54
CA VAL A 631 -9.15 3.82 27.40
C VAL A 631 -9.91 5.15 27.29
N ILE A 632 -9.93 5.71 26.09
CA ILE A 632 -10.69 6.89 25.69
C ILE A 632 -11.79 6.45 24.72
N ALA A 633 -13.02 6.42 25.20
CA ALA A 633 -14.20 6.06 24.43
C ALA A 633 -15.00 7.31 24.05
N VAL A 634 -15.48 7.38 22.81
CA VAL A 634 -16.31 8.48 22.29
C VAL A 634 -17.74 7.96 22.11
N GLU A 635 -18.71 8.62 22.74
CA GLU A 635 -20.11 8.22 22.62
C GLU A 635 -20.58 8.25 21.17
N GLY A 636 -21.13 7.13 20.70
CA GLY A 636 -21.60 6.96 19.32
C GLY A 636 -20.57 6.39 18.35
N ILE A 637 -19.30 6.22 18.75
CA ILE A 637 -18.26 5.64 17.91
C ILE A 637 -17.73 4.36 18.57
N ASN A 638 -18.02 3.20 17.97
CA ASN A 638 -17.64 1.89 18.50
C ASN A 638 -16.18 1.51 18.16
N HIS A 639 -15.23 2.39 18.50
CA HIS A 639 -13.81 2.12 18.39
C HIS A 639 -13.07 3.04 19.36
N ASP A 640 -12.53 2.50 20.46
CA ASP A 640 -11.83 3.31 21.46
C ASP A 640 -10.34 3.46 21.15
N VAL A 641 -9.66 4.44 21.75
CA VAL A 641 -8.19 4.55 21.72
C VAL A 641 -7.61 4.43 23.12
N THR A 642 -6.31 4.16 23.20
CA THR A 642 -5.56 4.04 24.46
C THR A 642 -4.52 5.13 24.62
N THR A 643 -4.19 5.48 25.87
CA THR A 643 -3.05 6.36 26.16
C THR A 643 -1.72 5.66 25.97
N ALA A 644 -0.72 6.40 25.50
CA ALA A 644 0.67 5.99 25.48
C ALA A 644 1.25 5.94 26.91
N TRP A 645 2.52 5.54 27.05
CA TRP A 645 3.14 5.34 28.36
C TRP A 645 3.24 6.62 29.22
N GLY A 646 3.19 7.79 28.60
CA GLY A 646 3.16 9.10 29.27
C GLY A 646 1.76 9.51 29.76
N GLY A 647 0.74 8.72 29.44
CA GLY A 647 -0.67 9.01 29.70
C GLY A 647 -1.32 9.92 28.66
N ASP A 648 -0.58 10.36 27.67
CA ASP A 648 -1.05 11.13 26.53
C ASP A 648 -1.79 10.26 25.51
N TYR A 649 -2.75 10.87 24.81
CA TYR A 649 -3.52 10.23 23.77
C TYR A 649 -3.88 11.22 22.66
N TRP A 650 -4.22 10.66 21.49
CA TRP A 650 -4.73 11.39 20.34
C TRP A 650 -5.94 10.64 19.83
N ARG A 651 -7.05 11.34 19.63
CA ARG A 651 -8.27 10.78 19.06
C ARG A 651 -8.70 11.66 17.91
N LEU A 652 -8.46 11.18 16.70
CA LEU A 652 -8.86 11.84 15.46
C LEU A 652 -10.39 11.85 15.37
N LEU A 653 -10.96 13.03 15.17
CA LEU A 653 -12.40 13.27 15.09
C LEU A 653 -12.65 14.41 14.11
N THR A 654 -13.74 14.32 13.35
CA THR A 654 -14.23 15.45 12.55
C THR A 654 -14.80 16.56 13.45
N PRO A 655 -14.95 17.80 12.96
CA PRO A 655 -15.61 18.87 13.73
C PRO A 655 -16.98 18.45 14.26
N GLY A 656 -17.25 18.71 15.54
CA GLY A 656 -18.45 18.25 16.23
C GLY A 656 -18.35 18.29 17.76
N ASP A 657 -19.47 18.06 18.44
CA ASP A 657 -19.57 17.98 19.89
C ASP A 657 -19.59 16.53 20.35
N TYR A 658 -18.63 16.13 21.19
CA TYR A 658 -18.46 14.75 21.63
C TYR A 658 -18.52 14.62 23.13
N VAL A 659 -19.14 13.53 23.60
CA VAL A 659 -19.04 13.07 25.00
C VAL A 659 -17.96 12.01 25.07
N VAL A 660 -16.88 12.33 25.77
CA VAL A 660 -15.68 11.50 25.83
C VAL A 660 -15.54 10.92 27.23
N THR A 661 -15.24 9.63 27.30
CA THR A 661 -15.13 8.86 28.53
C THR A 661 -13.71 8.32 28.68
N ALA A 662 -13.02 8.71 29.74
CA ALA A 662 -11.73 8.14 30.10
C ALA A 662 -11.88 7.10 31.23
N SER A 663 -11.31 5.93 31.04
CA SER A 663 -11.33 4.84 32.02
C SER A 663 -9.99 4.11 32.09
N ALA A 664 -9.65 3.52 33.24
CA ALA A 664 -8.43 2.73 33.41
C ALA A 664 -8.65 1.69 34.52
N GLU A 665 -7.98 0.54 34.43
CA GLU A 665 -8.09 -0.48 35.47
C GLU A 665 -7.69 0.09 36.84
N GLY A 666 -8.54 -0.09 37.84
CA GLY A 666 -8.28 0.40 39.20
C GLY A 666 -8.70 1.84 39.46
N TYR A 667 -9.22 2.56 38.46
CA TYR A 667 -9.70 3.95 38.58
C TYR A 667 -11.22 4.08 38.40
N HIS A 668 -11.78 5.18 38.90
CA HIS A 668 -13.13 5.61 38.58
C HIS A 668 -13.16 6.31 37.21
N THR A 669 -14.06 5.87 36.34
CA THR A 669 -14.33 6.45 35.02
C THR A 669 -14.78 7.91 35.11
N VAL A 670 -14.31 8.75 34.19
CA VAL A 670 -14.70 10.17 34.07
C VAL A 670 -15.26 10.43 32.68
N ARG A 671 -16.37 11.16 32.60
CA ARG A 671 -16.99 11.61 31.34
C ARG A 671 -16.90 13.13 31.24
N GLN A 672 -16.59 13.65 30.05
CA GLN A 672 -16.48 15.08 29.78
C GLN A 672 -16.95 15.41 28.36
N HIS A 673 -17.47 16.62 28.16
CA HIS A 673 -17.72 17.17 26.83
C HIS A 673 -16.44 17.74 26.22
N CYS A 674 -16.12 17.34 24.99
CA CYS A 674 -15.01 17.89 24.22
C CYS A 674 -15.50 18.28 22.82
N GLN A 675 -15.27 19.55 22.45
CA GLN A 675 -15.80 20.15 21.23
C GLN A 675 -14.68 20.32 20.21
N VAL A 676 -14.78 19.65 19.06
CA VAL A 676 -13.82 19.77 17.97
C VAL A 676 -14.29 20.86 17.01
N THR A 677 -13.46 21.89 16.83
CA THR A 677 -13.73 23.03 15.94
C THR A 677 -13.19 22.82 14.53
N PHE A 678 -13.58 23.68 13.59
CA PHE A 678 -12.95 23.75 12.25
C PHE A 678 -11.57 24.44 12.26
N GLU A 679 -11.18 25.07 13.37
CA GLU A 679 -9.87 25.72 13.50
C GLU A 679 -8.71 24.71 13.49
N GLU A 680 -7.55 25.13 12.98
CA GLU A 680 -6.36 24.28 12.88
C GLU A 680 -5.73 24.00 14.25
N GLY A 681 -5.82 22.76 14.71
CA GLY A 681 -5.05 22.25 15.83
C GLY A 681 -5.83 21.29 16.70
N PRO A 682 -5.12 20.48 17.50
CA PRO A 682 -5.78 19.46 18.29
C PRO A 682 -6.46 20.13 19.48
N VAL A 683 -7.71 19.79 19.75
CA VAL A 683 -8.44 20.36 20.89
C VAL A 683 -8.02 19.66 22.19
N PRO A 684 -7.48 20.39 23.19
CA PRO A 684 -7.09 19.78 24.46
C PRO A 684 -8.29 19.25 25.26
N CYS A 685 -8.23 17.99 25.68
CA CYS A 685 -9.28 17.27 26.42
C CYS A 685 -8.61 16.39 27.49
N ASN A 686 -8.19 16.98 28.62
CA ASN A 686 -7.45 16.25 29.67
C ASN A 686 -8.39 15.57 30.67
N PHE A 687 -7.94 14.46 31.28
CA PHE A 687 -8.72 13.72 32.28
C PHE A 687 -7.92 13.50 33.58
N LEU A 688 -8.60 13.64 34.72
CA LEU A 688 -8.07 13.32 36.04
C LEU A 688 -8.85 12.15 36.64
N LEU A 689 -8.25 10.97 36.72
CA LEU A 689 -8.88 9.77 37.23
C LEU A 689 -8.55 9.56 38.72
N THR A 690 -9.55 9.15 39.51
CA THR A 690 -9.37 8.85 40.94
C THR A 690 -9.30 7.35 41.14
N LYS A 691 -8.29 6.84 41.86
CA LYS A 691 -8.19 5.41 42.18
C LYS A 691 -9.40 4.92 42.96
N THR A 692 -9.88 3.73 42.61
CA THR A 692 -10.92 3.02 43.36
C THR A 692 -10.43 2.66 44.77
N PRO A 693 -11.34 2.51 45.75
CA PRO A 693 -10.96 2.06 47.10
C PRO A 693 -10.22 0.72 47.11
N LYS A 694 -10.55 -0.19 46.17
CA LYS A 694 -9.89 -1.49 46.01
C LYS A 694 -8.43 -1.32 45.59
N GLU A 695 -8.16 -0.45 44.63
CA GLU A 695 -6.80 -0.20 44.15
C GLU A 695 -5.96 0.54 45.18
N ARG A 696 -6.50 1.58 45.82
CA ARG A 696 -5.83 2.25 46.96
C ARG A 696 -5.46 1.26 48.06
N LEU A 697 -6.35 0.31 48.39
CA LEU A 697 -6.06 -0.73 49.37
C LEU A 697 -4.96 -1.70 48.88
N ARG A 698 -4.96 -2.10 47.61
CA ARG A 698 -3.89 -2.93 47.02
C ARG A 698 -2.53 -2.25 47.11
N GLU A 699 -2.44 -0.97 46.77
CA GLU A 699 -1.20 -0.18 46.86
C GLU A 699 -0.70 -0.03 48.30
N LEU A 700 -1.62 0.25 49.25
CA LEU A 700 -1.30 0.31 50.68
C LEU A 700 -0.78 -1.04 51.21
N LEU A 701 -1.35 -2.16 50.76
CA LEU A 701 -0.88 -3.50 51.13
C LEU A 701 0.48 -3.84 50.51
N ALA A 702 0.75 -3.39 49.28
CA ALA A 702 2.01 -3.61 48.58
C ALA A 702 3.18 -2.81 49.19
N THR A 703 2.91 -1.61 49.72
CA THR A 703 3.93 -0.68 50.25
C THR A 703 4.44 -1.03 51.66
N ARG A 704 4.01 -2.14 52.29
CA ARG A 704 4.49 -2.60 53.62
C ARG A 704 4.47 -1.52 54.73
N GLY A 705 3.61 -0.50 54.61
CA GLY A 705 3.28 0.45 55.66
C GLY A 705 2.02 0.03 56.40
N LYS A 706 2.01 0.13 57.74
CA LYS A 706 0.89 -0.24 58.63
C LYS A 706 -0.47 0.19 58.06
N LEU A 707 -1.43 -0.75 57.91
CA LEU A 707 -2.84 -0.37 57.71
C LEU A 707 -3.23 0.66 58.78
N PRO A 708 -3.87 1.78 58.41
CA PRO A 708 -4.46 2.70 59.36
C PRO A 708 -5.33 1.93 60.39
N PRO A 709 -5.23 2.21 61.70
CA PRO A 709 -5.88 1.43 62.76
C PRO A 709 -7.41 1.27 62.58
N ASP A 710 -8.03 2.29 62.01
CA ASP A 710 -9.43 2.40 61.63
C ASP A 710 -9.82 1.40 60.52
N LEU A 711 -8.99 1.27 59.48
CA LEU A 711 -9.17 0.30 58.40
C LEU A 711 -8.96 -1.14 58.87
N ARG A 712 -7.99 -1.35 59.78
CA ARG A 712 -7.77 -2.65 60.42
C ARG A 712 -8.99 -3.08 61.25
N ARG A 713 -9.59 -2.16 62.02
CA ARG A 713 -10.84 -2.40 62.76
C ARG A 713 -12.03 -2.70 61.82
N LYS A 714 -12.11 -2.06 60.66
CA LYS A 714 -13.19 -2.31 59.68
C LYS A 714 -13.06 -3.68 59.02
N LEU A 715 -11.84 -4.12 58.70
CA LEU A 715 -11.52 -5.46 58.19
C LEU A 715 -11.77 -6.56 59.23
N GLU A 716 -11.46 -6.31 60.50
CA GLU A 716 -11.77 -7.24 61.61
C GLU A 716 -13.29 -7.39 61.81
N ARG A 717 -14.06 -6.30 61.71
CA ARG A 717 -15.53 -6.36 61.77
C ARG A 717 -16.15 -7.14 60.60
N LEU A 718 -15.63 -6.97 59.39
CA LEU A 718 -16.12 -7.69 58.20
C LEU A 718 -15.73 -9.18 58.21
N ARG A 719 -14.61 -9.55 58.85
CA ARG A 719 -14.21 -10.96 59.03
C ARG A 719 -14.94 -11.68 60.17
N GLY A 720 -15.50 -10.95 61.13
CA GLY A 720 -16.35 -11.49 62.19
C GLY A 720 -17.84 -11.63 61.84
N GLN A 721 -18.22 -11.32 60.58
CA GLN A 721 -19.60 -11.42 60.06
C GLN A 721 -19.78 -12.50 58.97
N LYS A 722 -18.79 -13.39 58.80
CA LYS A 722 -18.99 -14.72 58.20
C LYS A 722 -19.05 -15.74 59.32
#